data_AF-A0A6I3CBE4-F1
#
_entry.id   AF-A0A6I3CBE4-F1
#
_cell.length_a   1.000
_cell.length_b   1.000
_cell.length_c   1.000
_cell.angle_alpha   90.00
_cell.angle_beta   90.00
_cell.angle_gamma   90.00
#
_symmetry.space_group_name_H-M   'P 1'
#
loop_
_entity.id
_entity.type
_entity.pdbx_description
1 polymer ?
#
loop_
_entity_poly.entity_id
_entity_poly.type
_entity_poly.pdbx_seq_one_letter_code
_entity_poly.pdbx_strand_id
1 'polypeptide(L)'
;MSRSSVTPLDILIVGGGAREHTLAWAVHRSSLCAKLFVAPGNDSTPGERVDIAAHDVEALTAFAVERGIALVVIGPEVALAAGLADKIAAAGIAVFGPSRGAAQLEWSKSFTRQVASVLQLPSPAWAAFESHAELPAALSWWRTLGDKIVVKQAGLAGGKGVVVPLDDETCEATIRSFFTTGPVVLEQRLRGPECSLLTFCDGYTARPLPFAQDHKRLGEGDTGPNTGGMGAFAPAPVPYDLNELTAQFIQPVIDHMRANGTPFVGMLYAGLMLTADGPKLLEFNCRFGDPEAQVLIPLIESDIVEIMLACCNGQLANTPLEIRDATALGVVIAAPSYPASGQELGALRAEVPDTDHQLLFRGNAGGREYTAVGIAQTLAHARTAAYDLADTVAPAGSRYRRDIGWRAHGATLSSYAAAGVDIDEGTRAVDQLKDSVEKTHTNSVLGGIGAFGGTFDLSEIMGMQHPVLVASTDGVGTKVELAARAGRYDVPGQDIVNHCINDVLVQGARPLFFLDYFASSVIRAEQVAAVVNGMSIACAASGCVLLGGETAEMPGVYMPGAFDVAGTLVGVVERERLLPLSTIAPGDVLLGMGSSGPHTNGYSLLRKLFDWLPLDAQPEPLDRPIGDALLVPHRSYLNSLRAALEDHGLIKGLAHITGGGLIDNVPRILPPNCDAAITLGSWPMPPLFQLVSEVATGLGTDELYRTLNMGVGMVIVVDAARVGELQAAIPEPTYIIGSIVAGTKRVQLG
;
A
#
# COMPACT_ATOMS: atom_id res chain seq x y z
N MET A 1 10.32 16.53 -39.51
CA MET A 1 11.25 17.61 -39.91
C MET A 1 12.66 17.05 -39.84
N SER A 2 13.49 17.29 -40.84
CA SER A 2 14.84 16.74 -40.97
C SER A 2 15.70 17.15 -39.77
N ARG A 3 16.22 16.19 -39.01
CA ARG A 3 17.33 16.41 -38.08
C ARG A 3 18.50 16.95 -38.91
N SER A 4 18.76 18.25 -38.83
CA SER A 4 19.97 18.83 -39.42
C SER A 4 21.18 18.08 -38.88
N SER A 5 22.16 17.80 -39.72
CA SER A 5 23.43 17.18 -39.33
C SER A 5 24.13 18.03 -38.27
N VAL A 6 23.90 17.74 -36.99
CA VAL A 6 24.59 18.42 -35.90
C VAL A 6 25.98 17.81 -35.80
N THR A 7 27.00 18.67 -35.81
CA THR A 7 28.40 18.25 -35.67
C THR A 7 28.61 17.74 -34.24
N PRO A 8 29.09 16.50 -34.05
CA PRO A 8 29.46 15.97 -32.74
C PRO A 8 30.50 16.87 -32.03
N LEU A 9 30.42 16.96 -30.71
CA LEU A 9 31.12 17.90 -29.84
C LEU A 9 32.08 17.19 -28.88
N ASP A 10 33.25 17.77 -28.65
CA ASP A 10 34.13 17.37 -27.56
C ASP A 10 33.69 18.12 -26.28
N ILE A 11 33.44 17.37 -25.20
CA ILE A 11 32.82 17.87 -23.96
C ILE A 11 33.74 17.60 -22.78
N LEU A 12 33.87 18.56 -21.86
CA LEU A 12 34.63 18.42 -20.61
C LEU A 12 33.70 18.51 -19.40
N ILE A 13 33.70 17.49 -18.54
CA ILE A 13 33.06 17.53 -17.23
C ILE A 13 34.12 17.77 -16.16
N VAL A 14 33.86 18.71 -15.25
CA VAL A 14 34.76 19.04 -14.14
C VAL A 14 34.24 18.43 -12.85
N GLY A 15 35.08 17.67 -12.14
CA GLY A 15 34.82 16.99 -10.87
C GLY A 15 35.11 15.49 -10.92
N GLY A 16 34.72 14.75 -9.88
CA GLY A 16 35.11 13.34 -9.71
C GLY A 16 34.24 12.52 -8.75
N GLY A 17 33.14 13.10 -8.26
CA GLY A 17 32.18 12.40 -7.42
C GLY A 17 31.11 11.66 -8.24
N ALA A 18 30.13 11.09 -7.53
CA ALA A 18 29.06 10.29 -8.15
C ALA A 18 28.09 11.16 -8.96
N ARG A 19 27.95 12.45 -8.61
CA ARG A 19 27.26 13.44 -9.45
C ARG A 19 27.94 13.60 -10.81
N GLU A 20 29.26 13.76 -10.85
CA GLU A 20 30.00 13.89 -12.11
C GLU A 20 30.01 12.58 -12.90
N HIS A 21 30.06 11.43 -12.23
CA HIS A 21 29.83 10.15 -12.89
C HIS A 21 28.45 10.12 -13.57
N THR A 22 27.40 10.53 -12.87
CA THR A 22 26.03 10.56 -13.44
C THR A 22 25.93 11.50 -14.64
N LEU A 23 26.55 12.68 -14.57
CA LEU A 23 26.64 13.61 -15.70
C LEU A 23 27.39 12.98 -16.87
N ALA A 24 28.53 12.33 -16.63
CA ALA A 24 29.32 11.66 -17.64
C ALA A 24 28.55 10.51 -18.29
N TRP A 25 27.81 9.72 -17.50
CA TRP A 25 26.91 8.67 -17.99
C TRP A 25 25.85 9.22 -18.93
N ALA A 26 25.20 10.33 -18.59
CA ALA A 26 24.17 10.94 -19.43
C ALA A 26 24.75 11.59 -20.69
N VAL A 27 25.86 12.33 -20.56
CA VAL A 27 26.53 12.99 -21.69
C VAL A 27 27.10 11.97 -22.67
N HIS A 28 27.68 10.86 -22.20
CA HIS A 28 28.24 9.81 -23.05
C HIS A 28 27.18 9.12 -23.93
N ARG A 29 25.91 9.13 -23.49
CA ARG A 29 24.76 8.59 -24.23
C ARG A 29 24.19 9.58 -25.26
N SER A 30 24.59 10.85 -25.21
CA SER A 30 24.16 11.86 -26.17
C SER A 30 24.74 11.60 -27.55
N SER A 31 23.91 11.72 -28.58
CA SER A 31 24.37 11.67 -29.97
C SER A 31 25.23 12.87 -30.37
N LEU A 32 25.22 13.93 -29.56
CA LEU A 32 26.04 15.13 -29.74
C LEU A 32 27.44 14.98 -29.13
N CYS A 33 27.69 13.95 -28.30
CA CYS A 33 29.01 13.74 -27.69
C CYS A 33 29.94 12.97 -28.64
N ALA A 34 30.97 13.63 -29.16
CA ALA A 34 32.04 13.00 -29.94
C ALA A 34 33.09 12.36 -29.03
N LYS A 35 33.65 13.17 -28.12
CA LYS A 35 34.57 12.75 -27.07
C LYS A 35 34.18 13.38 -25.75
N LEU A 36 34.26 12.58 -24.70
CA LEU A 36 34.01 13.01 -23.33
C LEU A 36 35.33 13.02 -22.57
N PHE A 37 35.67 14.14 -21.97
CA PHE A 37 36.77 14.30 -21.03
C PHE A 37 36.21 14.56 -19.64
N VAL A 38 36.87 14.04 -18.60
CA VAL A 38 36.49 14.30 -17.20
C VAL A 38 37.72 14.64 -16.37
N ALA A 39 37.69 15.75 -15.63
CA ALA A 39 38.83 16.27 -14.87
C ALA A 39 38.48 16.51 -13.38
N PRO A 40 39.07 15.77 -12.42
CA PRO A 40 39.95 14.60 -12.60
C PRO A 40 39.21 13.29 -12.94
N GLY A 41 37.88 13.25 -12.73
CA GLY A 41 37.09 12.03 -12.82
C GLY A 41 37.43 10.99 -11.76
N ASN A 42 36.86 9.78 -11.91
CA ASN A 42 37.23 8.60 -11.13
C ASN A 42 37.35 7.35 -12.01
N ASP A 43 37.92 6.28 -11.46
CA ASP A 43 38.24 5.02 -12.16
C ASP A 43 37.09 4.41 -12.98
N SER A 44 35.85 4.72 -12.62
CA SER A 44 34.64 4.16 -13.24
C SER A 44 33.89 5.18 -14.10
N THR A 45 34.33 6.44 -14.16
CA THR A 45 33.62 7.49 -14.90
C THR A 45 33.77 7.29 -16.42
N PRO A 46 32.68 7.35 -17.21
CA PRO A 46 32.77 7.33 -18.67
C PRO A 46 33.61 8.47 -19.24
N GLY A 47 34.39 8.20 -20.29
CA GLY A 47 35.23 9.18 -20.98
C GLY A 47 36.72 9.10 -20.64
N GLU A 48 37.50 10.02 -21.21
CA GLU A 48 38.94 10.14 -20.97
C GLU A 48 39.19 10.99 -19.72
N ARG A 49 39.85 10.40 -18.72
CA ARG A 49 40.24 11.11 -17.51
C ARG A 49 41.45 12.00 -17.76
N VAL A 50 41.40 13.20 -17.21
CA VAL A 50 42.46 14.19 -17.33
C VAL A 50 42.91 14.57 -15.92
N ASP A 51 44.20 14.37 -15.60
CA ASP A 51 44.75 14.63 -14.27
C ASP A 51 44.95 16.14 -14.03
N ILE A 52 43.83 16.85 -13.90
CA ILE A 52 43.76 18.27 -13.56
C ILE A 52 42.77 18.44 -12.42
N ALA A 53 43.20 19.12 -11.36
CA ALA A 53 42.36 19.37 -10.20
C ALA A 53 41.19 20.32 -10.55
N ALA A 54 40.02 20.08 -9.97
CA ALA A 54 38.81 20.87 -10.26
C ALA A 54 38.92 22.37 -9.94
N HIS A 55 39.87 22.78 -9.08
CA HIS A 55 40.11 24.18 -8.74
C HIS A 55 41.25 24.82 -9.55
N ASP A 56 41.92 24.06 -10.43
CA ASP A 56 43.00 24.58 -11.28
C ASP A 56 42.42 25.22 -12.55
N VAL A 57 41.96 26.46 -12.39
CA VAL A 57 41.26 27.21 -13.44
C VAL A 57 42.12 27.41 -14.69
N GLU A 58 43.41 27.70 -14.53
CA GLU A 58 44.31 27.96 -15.66
C GLU A 58 44.58 26.69 -16.46
N ALA A 59 44.87 25.58 -15.78
CA ALA A 59 45.11 24.30 -16.47
C ALA A 59 43.85 23.78 -17.19
N LEU A 60 42.68 23.86 -16.55
CA LEU A 60 41.41 23.45 -17.17
C LEU A 60 41.08 24.31 -18.40
N THR A 61 41.31 25.62 -18.33
CA THR A 61 41.05 26.53 -19.46
C THR A 61 42.02 26.27 -20.61
N ALA A 62 43.31 26.11 -20.31
CA ALA A 62 44.32 25.79 -21.32
C ALA A 62 44.01 24.47 -22.02
N PHE A 63 43.64 23.44 -21.26
CA PHE A 63 43.22 22.15 -21.79
C PHE A 63 41.99 22.28 -22.69
N ALA A 64 40.97 23.02 -22.25
CA ALA A 64 39.73 23.22 -23.01
C ALA A 64 39.99 23.89 -24.36
N VAL A 65 40.87 24.90 -24.40
CA VAL A 65 41.28 25.59 -25.63
C VAL A 65 42.12 24.68 -26.53
N GLU A 66 43.14 23.99 -25.98
CA GLU A 66 44.03 23.12 -26.74
C GLU A 66 43.29 21.96 -27.41
N ARG A 67 42.32 21.37 -26.69
CA ARG A 67 41.53 20.24 -27.19
C ARG A 67 40.32 20.66 -28.03
N GLY A 68 40.03 21.96 -28.14
CA GLY A 68 38.86 22.45 -28.87
C GLY A 68 37.55 22.01 -28.25
N ILE A 69 37.46 21.98 -26.91
CA ILE A 69 36.25 21.64 -26.17
C ILE A 69 35.14 22.63 -26.54
N ALA A 70 33.97 22.10 -26.91
CA ALA A 70 32.82 22.91 -27.30
C ALA A 70 31.89 23.22 -26.11
N LEU A 71 31.84 22.35 -25.10
CA LEU A 71 31.04 22.52 -23.89
C LEU A 71 31.82 22.07 -22.65
N VAL A 72 31.88 22.93 -21.64
CA VAL A 72 32.37 22.60 -20.30
C VAL A 72 31.19 22.52 -19.33
N VAL A 73 31.07 21.42 -18.59
CA VAL A 73 30.03 21.21 -17.57
C VAL A 73 30.70 21.19 -16.20
N ILE A 74 30.36 22.16 -15.35
CA ILE A 74 30.98 22.31 -14.04
C ILE A 74 30.13 21.58 -12.98
N GLY A 75 30.67 20.51 -12.41
CA GLY A 75 30.03 19.75 -11.34
C GLY A 75 30.17 20.39 -9.96
N PRO A 76 31.39 20.64 -9.46
CA PRO A 76 31.60 21.05 -8.07
C PRO A 76 31.62 22.57 -7.88
N GLU A 77 31.10 22.97 -6.72
CA GLU A 77 31.01 24.35 -6.27
C GLU A 77 32.38 25.05 -6.13
N VAL A 78 33.44 24.29 -5.85
CA VAL A 78 34.80 24.84 -5.71
C VAL A 78 35.34 25.41 -7.02
N ALA A 79 34.97 24.83 -8.16
CA ALA A 79 35.36 25.31 -9.49
C ALA A 79 34.62 26.60 -9.86
N LEU A 80 33.33 26.69 -9.49
CA LEU A 80 32.52 27.90 -9.64
C LEU A 80 33.07 29.05 -8.78
N ALA A 81 33.39 28.79 -7.52
CA ALA A 81 33.96 29.77 -6.60
C ALA A 81 35.35 30.28 -7.05
N ALA A 82 36.13 29.41 -7.71
CA ALA A 82 37.43 29.76 -8.29
C ALA A 82 37.31 30.61 -9.58
N GLY A 83 36.12 30.74 -10.17
CA GLY A 83 35.88 31.53 -11.38
C GLY A 83 36.17 30.81 -12.69
N LEU A 84 36.09 29.48 -12.71
CA LEU A 84 36.29 28.70 -13.93
C LEU A 84 35.29 29.09 -15.03
N ALA A 85 34.01 29.27 -14.68
CA ALA A 85 32.97 29.62 -15.65
C ALA A 85 33.30 30.94 -16.39
N ASP A 86 33.75 31.95 -15.66
CA ASP A 86 34.13 33.24 -16.24
C ASP A 86 35.30 33.11 -17.23
N LYS A 87 36.30 32.30 -16.88
CA LYS A 87 37.51 32.10 -17.70
C LYS A 87 37.20 31.31 -18.97
N ILE A 88 36.39 30.25 -18.89
CA ILE A 88 35.94 29.44 -20.03
C ILE A 88 35.07 30.27 -20.98
N ALA A 89 34.11 31.04 -20.43
CA ALA A 89 33.27 31.92 -21.23
C ALA A 89 34.09 33.00 -21.97
N ALA A 90 35.09 33.58 -21.30
CA ALA A 90 36.01 34.56 -21.91
C ALA A 90 36.87 33.95 -23.03
N ALA A 91 37.09 32.63 -23.02
CA ALA A 91 37.75 31.89 -24.10
C ALA A 91 36.81 31.55 -25.27
N GLY A 92 35.53 31.93 -25.20
CA GLY A 92 34.54 31.67 -26.25
C GLY A 92 34.00 30.24 -26.27
N ILE A 93 34.15 29.50 -25.18
CA ILE A 93 33.68 28.12 -25.03
C ILE A 93 32.36 28.13 -24.24
N ALA A 94 31.38 27.32 -24.66
CA ALA A 94 30.12 27.21 -23.93
C ALA A 94 30.36 26.57 -22.55
N VAL A 95 29.74 27.12 -21.51
CA VAL A 95 29.91 26.64 -20.14
C VAL A 95 28.58 26.51 -19.41
N PHE A 96 28.27 25.28 -19.01
CA PHE A 96 27.16 24.97 -18.13
C PHE A 96 27.64 25.07 -16.68
N GLY A 97 27.47 26.26 -16.11
CA GLY A 97 27.84 26.60 -14.74
C GLY A 97 27.83 28.11 -14.56
N PRO A 98 27.31 28.63 -13.43
CA PRO A 98 27.13 30.07 -13.28
C PRO A 98 28.48 30.78 -13.14
N SER A 99 28.53 32.05 -13.54
CA SER A 99 29.67 32.94 -13.25
C SER A 99 30.00 32.95 -11.76
N ARG A 100 31.24 33.31 -11.39
CA ARG A 100 31.60 33.47 -9.97
C ARG A 100 30.69 34.46 -9.25
N GLY A 101 30.27 35.52 -9.96
CA GLY A 101 29.30 36.49 -9.47
C GLY A 101 27.96 35.86 -9.16
N ALA A 102 27.44 35.01 -10.05
CA ALA A 102 26.18 34.32 -9.85
C ALA A 102 26.25 33.20 -8.79
N ALA A 103 27.36 32.47 -8.75
CA ALA A 103 27.61 31.40 -7.78
C ALA A 103 27.70 31.90 -6.32
N GLN A 104 27.73 33.23 -6.09
CA GLN A 104 27.58 33.84 -4.76
C GLN A 104 26.36 33.35 -3.98
N LEU A 105 25.30 32.93 -4.67
CA LEU A 105 24.11 32.34 -4.06
C LEU A 105 24.36 31.07 -3.25
N GLU A 106 25.44 30.31 -3.49
CA GLU A 106 25.76 29.09 -2.73
C GLU A 106 26.81 29.34 -1.64
N TRP A 107 27.96 29.91 -2.00
CA TRP A 107 29.10 30.02 -1.08
C TRP A 107 29.01 31.19 -0.07
N SER A 108 28.15 32.18 -0.30
CA SER A 108 27.93 33.31 0.61
C SER A 108 26.51 33.29 1.17
N LYS A 109 26.36 32.76 2.40
CA LYS A 109 25.03 32.63 3.05
C LYS A 109 24.35 33.98 3.28
N SER A 110 25.14 35.01 3.59
CA SER A 110 24.62 36.37 3.76
C SER A 110 24.11 36.93 2.43
N PHE A 111 24.80 36.70 1.32
CA PHE A 111 24.35 37.12 -0.01
C PHE A 111 23.01 36.46 -0.38
N THR A 112 22.89 35.14 -0.21
CA THR A 112 21.63 34.40 -0.42
C THR A 112 20.47 35.03 0.35
N ARG A 113 20.69 35.38 1.61
CA ARG A 113 19.66 35.94 2.48
C ARG A 113 19.32 37.39 2.13
N GLN A 114 20.30 38.19 1.71
CA GLN A 114 20.07 39.53 1.20
C GLN A 114 19.22 39.49 -0.08
N VAL A 115 19.55 38.63 -1.04
CA VAL A 115 18.76 38.44 -2.26
C VAL A 115 17.33 37.99 -1.91
N ALA A 116 17.18 37.00 -1.04
CA ALA A 116 15.87 36.54 -0.59
C ALA A 116 15.05 37.64 0.09
N SER A 117 15.67 38.49 0.92
CA SER A 117 15.00 39.61 1.58
C SER A 117 14.59 40.72 0.59
N VAL A 118 15.45 41.07 -0.38
CA VAL A 118 15.13 42.05 -1.43
C VAL A 118 13.96 41.56 -2.28
N LEU A 119 13.91 40.27 -2.59
CA LEU A 119 12.85 39.64 -3.38
C LEU A 119 11.64 39.21 -2.55
N GLN A 120 11.68 39.41 -1.22
CA GLN A 120 10.63 38.99 -0.29
C GLN A 120 10.27 37.49 -0.39
N LEU A 121 11.28 36.65 -0.68
CA LEU A 121 11.09 35.21 -0.70
C LEU A 121 10.76 34.71 0.72
N PRO A 122 9.80 33.77 0.88
CA PRO A 122 9.57 33.14 2.17
C PRO A 122 10.87 32.47 2.68
N SER A 123 11.38 32.93 3.81
CA SER A 123 12.65 32.48 4.38
C SER A 123 12.59 32.50 5.92
N PRO A 124 13.50 31.81 6.63
CA PRO A 124 13.60 32.00 8.08
C PRO A 124 13.97 33.45 8.42
N ALA A 125 13.55 33.92 9.60
CA ALA A 125 14.13 35.14 10.16
C ALA A 125 15.64 34.96 10.32
N TRP A 126 16.43 35.97 9.97
CA TRP A 126 17.89 35.84 9.95
C TRP A 126 18.60 37.13 10.35
N ALA A 127 19.87 36.99 10.76
CA ALA A 127 20.81 38.10 10.93
C ALA A 127 22.24 37.61 10.63
N ALA A 128 23.08 38.49 10.10
CA ALA A 128 24.50 38.24 9.88
C ALA A 128 25.35 39.23 10.70
N PHE A 129 26.51 38.76 11.13
CA PHE A 129 27.46 39.49 11.96
C PHE A 129 28.88 39.24 11.45
N GLU A 130 29.62 40.30 11.19
CA GLU A 130 30.90 40.25 10.47
C GLU A 130 32.10 40.16 11.42
N SER A 131 31.95 40.61 12.66
CA SER A 131 33.07 40.76 13.59
C SER A 131 32.73 40.32 15.01
N HIS A 132 33.76 39.91 15.77
CA HIS A 132 33.63 39.54 17.19
C HIS A 132 33.03 40.65 18.06
N ALA A 133 33.19 41.92 17.67
CA ALA A 133 32.61 43.07 18.37
C ALA A 133 31.07 43.05 18.38
N GLU A 134 30.46 42.33 17.44
CA GLU A 134 29.00 42.23 17.29
C GLU A 134 28.39 41.04 18.05
N LEU A 135 29.20 40.25 18.77
CA LEU A 135 28.71 39.15 19.61
C LEU A 135 27.58 39.57 20.57
N PRO A 136 27.63 40.73 21.28
CA PRO A 136 26.51 41.17 22.10
C PRO A 136 25.23 41.41 21.30
N ALA A 137 25.34 41.95 20.08
CA ALA A 137 24.21 42.17 19.19
C ALA A 137 23.61 40.83 18.70
N ALA A 138 24.46 39.84 18.39
CA ALA A 138 24.02 38.50 18.00
C ALA A 138 23.25 37.78 19.11
N LEU A 139 23.76 37.82 20.34
CA LEU A 139 23.06 37.27 21.50
C LEU A 139 21.75 38.02 21.78
N SER A 140 21.74 39.34 21.61
CA SER A 140 20.52 40.13 21.77
C SER A 140 19.48 39.81 20.69
N TRP A 141 19.90 39.63 19.43
CA TRP A 141 19.00 39.27 18.34
C TRP A 141 18.34 37.92 18.59
N TRP A 142 19.13 36.90 18.96
CA TRP A 142 18.61 35.58 19.29
C TRP A 142 17.60 35.62 20.44
N ARG A 143 17.92 36.32 21.53
CA ARG A 143 17.01 36.47 22.68
C ARG A 143 15.72 37.22 22.32
N THR A 144 15.80 38.17 21.39
CA THR A 144 14.63 38.95 20.93
C THR A 144 13.74 38.12 20.01
N LEU A 145 14.33 37.26 19.16
CA LEU A 145 13.57 36.33 18.31
C LEU A 145 12.73 35.38 19.18
N GLY A 146 13.25 34.95 20.34
CA GLY A 146 12.52 34.10 21.28
C GLY A 146 12.24 32.68 20.77
N ASP A 147 12.97 32.24 19.74
CA ASP A 147 12.80 30.95 19.06
C ASP A 147 14.15 30.18 19.01
N LYS A 148 14.08 28.88 18.67
CA LYS A 148 15.28 28.09 18.38
C LYS A 148 15.90 28.55 17.07
N ILE A 149 17.22 28.54 17.02
CA ILE A 149 17.98 29.00 15.85
C ILE A 149 18.90 27.91 15.30
N VAL A 150 19.43 28.20 14.12
CA VAL A 150 20.55 27.52 13.48
C VAL A 150 21.71 28.52 13.44
N VAL A 151 22.88 28.08 13.89
CA VAL A 151 24.11 28.88 13.85
C VAL A 151 24.95 28.41 12.65
N LYS A 152 25.27 29.33 11.73
CA LYS A 152 26.00 29.02 10.50
C LYS A 152 27.24 29.89 10.36
N GLN A 153 28.34 29.31 9.88
CA GLN A 153 29.51 30.07 9.43
C GLN A 153 29.21 30.69 8.05
N ALA A 154 29.54 31.97 7.84
CA ALA A 154 29.15 32.68 6.61
C ALA A 154 29.78 32.12 5.32
N GLY A 155 31.03 31.62 5.38
CA GLY A 155 31.78 31.09 4.23
C GLY A 155 31.60 29.60 3.92
N LEU A 156 32.42 29.10 2.98
CA LEU A 156 32.48 27.67 2.60
C LEU A 156 33.04 26.83 3.74
N ALA A 157 32.16 26.01 4.33
CA ALA A 157 32.52 25.07 5.39
C ALA A 157 32.18 23.61 5.03
N GLY A 158 31.88 23.31 3.76
CA GLY A 158 31.56 21.97 3.28
C GLY A 158 30.44 21.28 4.09
N GLY A 159 29.39 22.01 4.44
CA GLY A 159 28.28 21.52 5.28
C GLY A 159 28.60 21.32 6.78
N LYS A 160 29.86 21.42 7.20
CA LYS A 160 30.30 21.25 8.60
C LYS A 160 30.19 22.51 9.45
N GLY A 161 29.95 23.67 8.83
CA GLY A 161 29.79 24.96 9.49
C GLY A 161 28.34 25.31 9.85
N VAL A 162 27.50 24.30 10.13
CA VAL A 162 26.10 24.49 10.51
C VAL A 162 25.81 23.67 11.76
N VAL A 163 25.37 24.33 12.84
CA VAL A 163 24.98 23.69 14.09
C VAL A 163 23.54 24.05 14.41
N VAL A 164 22.78 23.05 14.86
CA VAL A 164 21.42 23.20 15.37
C VAL A 164 21.44 22.93 16.87
N PRO A 165 21.58 23.96 17.73
CA PRO A 165 21.59 23.79 19.17
C PRO A 165 20.29 23.18 19.70
N LEU A 166 20.40 22.33 20.73
CA LEU A 166 19.24 21.64 21.32
C LEU A 166 18.57 22.49 22.41
N ASP A 167 19.36 23.21 23.19
CA ASP A 167 18.95 24.05 24.30
C ASP A 167 19.64 25.42 24.26
N ASP A 168 19.21 26.31 25.15
CA ASP A 168 19.64 27.71 25.15
C ASP A 168 21.10 27.85 25.59
N GLU A 169 21.57 26.99 26.49
CA GLU A 169 22.96 26.97 26.95
C GLU A 169 23.91 26.58 25.80
N THR A 170 23.59 25.49 25.10
CA THR A 170 24.32 25.04 23.91
C THR A 170 24.26 26.09 22.81
N CYS A 171 23.12 26.79 22.67
CA CYS A 171 22.95 27.85 21.68
C CYS A 171 23.90 29.01 21.93
N GLU A 172 23.91 29.56 23.15
CA GLU A 172 24.82 30.65 23.52
C GLU A 172 26.29 30.23 23.35
N ALA A 173 26.66 29.04 23.81
CA ALA A 173 28.01 28.51 23.66
C ALA A 173 28.41 28.36 22.18
N THR A 174 27.50 27.88 21.33
CA THR A 174 27.73 27.71 19.89
C THR A 174 27.94 29.07 19.21
N ILE A 175 27.08 30.06 19.49
CA ILE A 175 27.22 31.42 18.95
C ILE A 175 28.61 31.95 19.30
N ARG A 176 28.98 31.92 20.59
CA ARG A 176 30.28 32.41 21.08
C ARG A 176 31.46 31.71 20.39
N SER A 177 31.38 30.40 20.23
CA SER A 177 32.42 29.59 19.57
C SER A 177 32.61 30.01 18.11
N PHE A 178 31.51 30.17 17.36
CA PHE A 178 31.58 30.53 15.93
C PHE A 178 32.20 31.91 15.70
N PHE A 179 31.94 32.88 16.60
CA PHE A 179 32.58 34.20 16.56
C PHE A 179 34.09 34.18 16.80
N THR A 180 34.68 33.07 17.26
CA THR A 180 36.14 32.91 17.31
C THR A 180 36.73 32.48 15.95
N THR A 181 35.88 31.95 15.06
CA THR A 181 36.28 31.40 13.75
C THR A 181 36.00 32.33 12.56
N GLY A 182 35.14 33.34 12.73
CA GLY A 182 34.88 34.37 11.71
C GLY A 182 33.42 34.84 11.69
N PRO A 183 32.95 35.42 10.57
CA PRO A 183 31.59 35.91 10.41
C PRO A 183 30.51 34.82 10.60
N VAL A 184 29.42 35.19 11.27
CA VAL A 184 28.35 34.28 11.71
C VAL A 184 27.01 34.71 11.12
N VAL A 185 26.22 33.73 10.69
CA VAL A 185 24.82 33.91 10.29
C VAL A 185 23.94 33.13 11.27
N LEU A 186 22.97 33.80 11.87
CA LEU A 186 21.95 33.21 12.73
C LEU A 186 20.63 33.15 11.97
N GLU A 187 19.92 32.03 12.04
CA GLU A 187 18.64 31.84 11.37
C GLU A 187 17.63 31.17 12.29
N GLN A 188 16.36 31.53 12.17
CA GLN A 188 15.26 30.78 12.79
C GLN A 188 15.30 29.32 12.36
N ARG A 189 15.17 28.40 13.32
CA ARG A 189 15.06 26.98 13.04
C ARG A 189 13.69 26.68 12.45
N LEU A 190 13.68 26.19 11.21
CA LEU A 190 12.45 25.72 10.56
C LEU A 190 12.15 24.26 10.91
N ARG A 191 10.88 23.88 10.82
CA ARG A 191 10.40 22.51 11.00
C ARG A 191 9.43 22.14 9.89
N GLY A 192 9.65 20.98 9.31
CA GLY A 192 8.89 20.45 8.19
C GLY A 192 9.65 19.33 7.47
N PRO A 193 9.06 18.69 6.46
CA PRO A 193 9.84 17.93 5.49
C PRO A 193 10.67 18.86 4.60
N GLU A 194 11.91 18.44 4.31
CA GLU A 194 12.77 19.10 3.33
C GLU A 194 12.43 18.62 1.91
N CYS A 195 12.58 19.51 0.94
CA CYS A 195 12.35 19.27 -0.48
C CYS A 195 13.42 19.99 -1.29
N SER A 196 13.91 19.35 -2.35
CA SER A 196 14.91 19.88 -3.26
C SER A 196 14.23 20.23 -4.59
N LEU A 197 14.27 21.51 -4.97
CA LEU A 197 13.77 22.02 -6.25
C LEU A 197 14.96 22.38 -7.14
N LEU A 198 15.21 21.58 -8.18
CA LEU A 198 16.32 21.78 -9.11
C LEU A 198 15.79 22.28 -10.46
N THR A 199 16.44 23.30 -11.02
CA THR A 199 16.02 23.97 -12.26
C THR A 199 17.19 24.23 -13.19
N PHE A 200 17.02 23.88 -14.47
CA PHE A 200 17.88 24.37 -15.53
C PHE A 200 17.61 25.86 -15.76
N CYS A 201 18.66 26.65 -15.91
CA CYS A 201 18.58 28.10 -16.04
C CYS A 201 19.49 28.60 -17.16
N ASP A 202 18.97 29.52 -17.98
CA ASP A 202 19.68 30.13 -19.13
C ASP A 202 19.92 31.64 -18.97
N GLY A 203 19.72 32.17 -17.77
CA GLY A 203 19.75 33.60 -17.45
C GLY A 203 18.42 34.33 -17.68
N TYR A 204 17.42 33.69 -18.31
CA TYR A 204 16.10 34.27 -18.56
C TYR A 204 14.96 33.37 -18.09
N THR A 205 15.09 32.06 -18.30
CA THR A 205 14.08 31.03 -18.10
C THR A 205 14.61 30.02 -17.10
N ALA A 206 13.74 29.57 -16.19
CA ALA A 206 13.97 28.40 -15.36
C ALA A 206 13.04 27.24 -15.77
N ARG A 207 13.60 26.04 -15.97
CA ARG A 207 12.83 24.82 -16.23
C ARG A 207 13.08 23.79 -15.13
N PRO A 208 12.07 23.45 -14.31
CA PRO A 208 12.25 22.57 -13.17
C PRO A 208 12.32 21.10 -13.56
N LEU A 209 13.11 20.35 -12.79
CA LEU A 209 13.03 18.89 -12.69
C LEU A 209 12.01 18.52 -11.59
N PRO A 210 11.51 17.27 -11.56
CA PRO A 210 10.66 16.83 -10.47
C PRO A 210 11.30 17.08 -9.11
N PHE A 211 10.48 17.32 -8.08
CA PHE A 211 10.99 17.46 -6.73
C PHE A 211 11.82 16.23 -6.33
N ALA A 212 12.95 16.46 -5.69
CA ALA A 212 13.71 15.41 -5.03
C ALA A 212 13.67 15.61 -3.52
N GLN A 213 13.99 14.56 -2.77
CA GLN A 213 14.23 14.66 -1.35
C GLN A 213 15.51 13.90 -1.02
N ASP A 214 16.43 14.56 -0.34
CA ASP A 214 17.69 13.98 0.11
C ASP A 214 17.60 13.55 1.58
N HIS A 215 18.53 12.67 1.96
CA HIS A 215 18.65 12.15 3.33
C HIS A 215 20.03 12.51 3.90
N LYS A 216 20.16 13.71 4.47
CA LYS A 216 21.44 14.26 4.96
C LYS A 216 22.06 13.53 6.13
N ARG A 217 21.26 12.94 7.01
CA ARG A 217 21.74 12.32 8.27
C ARG A 217 22.34 10.94 8.01
N LEU A 218 23.44 10.64 8.69
CA LEU A 218 24.19 9.38 8.53
C LEU A 218 23.35 8.15 8.93
N GLY A 219 22.60 8.25 10.03
CA GLY A 219 21.86 7.15 10.64
C GLY A 219 20.39 7.12 10.23
N GLU A 220 19.81 5.93 10.37
CA GLU A 220 18.38 5.67 10.15
C GLU A 220 17.51 6.50 11.13
N GLY A 221 16.30 6.84 10.71
CA GLY A 221 15.42 7.75 11.46
C GLY A 221 15.96 9.18 11.55
N ASP A 222 16.82 9.57 10.61
CA ASP A 222 17.51 10.86 10.56
C ASP A 222 18.37 11.16 11.80
N THR A 223 19.08 10.14 12.28
CA THR A 223 19.98 10.22 13.44
C THR A 223 21.45 10.43 13.04
N GLY A 224 22.31 10.76 14.01
CA GLY A 224 23.75 10.95 13.77
C GLY A 224 24.11 12.29 13.10
N PRO A 225 25.38 12.48 12.69
CA PRO A 225 25.84 13.74 12.11
C PRO A 225 25.22 14.02 10.73
N ASN A 226 25.19 15.29 10.34
CA ASN A 226 24.91 15.68 8.96
C ASN A 226 26.05 15.21 8.04
N THR A 227 25.69 14.83 6.83
CA THR A 227 26.58 14.36 5.78
C THR A 227 26.29 15.16 4.50
N GLY A 228 26.96 14.82 3.39
CA GLY A 228 26.59 15.36 2.08
C GLY A 228 25.26 14.81 1.55
N GLY A 229 24.69 13.77 2.18
CA GLY A 229 23.53 13.02 1.71
C GLY A 229 23.85 11.52 1.62
N MET A 230 23.04 10.71 2.30
CA MET A 230 23.12 9.23 2.33
C MET A 230 22.16 8.54 1.35
N GLY A 231 21.39 9.32 0.62
CA GLY A 231 20.46 8.85 -0.41
C GLY A 231 19.53 9.97 -0.83
N ALA A 232 18.84 9.76 -1.94
CA ALA A 232 17.80 10.65 -2.44
C ALA A 232 16.76 9.85 -3.22
N PHE A 233 15.62 10.45 -3.51
CA PHE A 233 14.64 9.90 -4.44
C PHE A 233 13.87 11.01 -5.15
N ALA A 234 13.32 10.70 -6.32
CA ALA A 234 12.49 11.58 -7.12
C ALA A 234 11.48 10.77 -7.95
N PRO A 235 10.24 11.24 -8.16
CA PRO A 235 9.67 12.45 -7.59
C PRO A 235 9.37 12.32 -6.09
N ALA A 236 9.64 13.39 -5.32
CA ALA A 236 9.25 13.49 -3.93
C ALA A 236 7.77 13.90 -3.81
N PRO A 237 6.95 13.21 -2.98
CA PRO A 237 5.54 13.54 -2.80
C PRO A 237 5.40 14.83 -1.98
N VAL A 238 5.19 15.92 -2.69
CA VAL A 238 5.11 17.28 -2.14
C VAL A 238 3.72 17.84 -2.45
N PRO A 239 3.00 18.43 -1.48
CA PRO A 239 1.63 18.94 -1.69
C PRO A 239 1.62 20.34 -2.34
N TYR A 240 2.51 20.58 -3.31
CA TYR A 240 2.64 21.84 -4.02
C TYR A 240 2.90 21.59 -5.50
N ASP A 241 2.44 22.49 -6.36
CA ASP A 241 2.73 22.44 -7.78
C ASP A 241 4.19 22.86 -8.06
N LEU A 242 4.83 22.14 -8.99
CA LEU A 242 6.23 22.34 -9.34
C LEU A 242 6.49 23.71 -9.98
N ASN A 243 5.58 24.15 -10.86
CA ASN A 243 5.71 25.42 -11.54
C ASN A 243 5.41 26.59 -10.60
N GLU A 244 4.45 26.44 -9.68
CA GLU A 244 4.18 27.44 -8.64
C GLU A 244 5.41 27.69 -7.76
N LEU A 245 6.05 26.64 -7.24
CA LEU A 245 7.26 26.82 -6.44
C LEU A 245 8.44 27.36 -7.25
N THR A 246 8.53 27.01 -8.54
CA THR A 246 9.55 27.58 -9.44
C THR A 246 9.32 29.08 -9.67
N ALA A 247 8.07 29.49 -9.92
CA ALA A 247 7.72 30.90 -10.08
C ALA A 247 7.91 31.70 -8.78
N GLN A 248 7.76 31.06 -7.62
CA GLN A 248 7.95 31.70 -6.32
C GLN A 248 9.41 31.81 -5.89
N PHE A 249 10.20 30.73 -6.00
CA PHE A 249 11.54 30.65 -5.39
C PHE A 249 12.71 30.77 -6.38
N ILE A 250 12.49 30.50 -7.66
CA ILE A 250 13.57 30.39 -8.65
C ILE A 250 13.53 31.57 -9.62
N GLN A 251 12.42 31.73 -10.36
CA GLN A 251 12.34 32.73 -11.43
C GLN A 251 12.67 34.17 -10.96
N PRO A 252 12.21 34.64 -9.78
CA PRO A 252 12.57 35.97 -9.27
C PRO A 252 14.07 36.14 -9.04
N VAL A 253 14.76 35.06 -8.64
CA VAL A 253 16.22 35.06 -8.46
C VAL A 253 16.90 35.16 -9.82
N ILE A 254 16.46 34.40 -10.82
CA ILE A 254 17.03 34.48 -12.18
C ILE A 254 16.89 35.90 -12.75
N ASP A 255 15.70 36.50 -12.61
CA ASP A 255 15.45 37.87 -13.07
C ASP A 255 16.30 38.91 -12.33
N HIS A 256 16.46 38.75 -11.00
CA HIS A 256 17.29 39.62 -10.17
C HIS A 256 18.77 39.54 -10.56
N MET A 257 19.30 38.33 -10.72
CA MET A 257 20.70 38.10 -11.07
C MET A 257 21.01 38.68 -12.46
N ARG A 258 20.12 38.50 -13.43
CA ARG A 258 20.21 39.15 -14.75
C ARG A 258 20.21 40.68 -14.63
N ALA A 259 19.28 41.26 -13.86
CA ALA A 259 19.18 42.70 -13.68
C ALA A 259 20.42 43.33 -13.04
N ASN A 260 21.16 42.56 -12.23
CA ASN A 260 22.41 42.98 -11.58
C ASN A 260 23.67 42.66 -12.41
N GLY A 261 23.52 42.23 -13.67
CA GLY A 261 24.65 41.96 -14.58
C GLY A 261 25.37 40.64 -14.34
N THR A 262 24.79 39.74 -13.56
CA THR A 262 25.32 38.39 -13.29
C THR A 262 24.30 37.31 -13.65
N PRO A 263 23.85 37.21 -14.93
CA PRO A 263 22.83 36.24 -15.33
C PRO A 263 23.25 34.83 -14.91
N PHE A 264 22.31 34.10 -14.32
CA PHE A 264 22.55 32.75 -13.81
C PHE A 264 22.32 31.72 -14.92
N VAL A 265 23.40 31.08 -15.39
CA VAL A 265 23.38 29.98 -16.37
C VAL A 265 23.85 28.71 -15.69
N GLY A 266 23.08 27.62 -15.78
CA GLY A 266 23.45 26.35 -15.16
C GLY A 266 22.28 25.69 -14.42
N MET A 267 22.58 25.03 -13.30
CA MET A 267 21.61 24.35 -12.45
C MET A 267 21.42 25.14 -11.15
N LEU A 268 20.24 25.72 -10.93
CA LEU A 268 19.89 26.33 -9.65
C LEU A 268 19.05 25.35 -8.81
N TYR A 269 19.57 25.03 -7.64
CA TYR A 269 18.93 24.19 -6.64
C TYR A 269 18.43 25.10 -5.52
N ALA A 270 17.12 25.12 -5.26
CA ALA A 270 16.55 25.63 -4.00
C ALA A 270 16.25 24.49 -3.01
N GLY A 271 16.89 24.53 -1.84
CA GLY A 271 16.51 23.71 -0.70
C GLY A 271 15.34 24.37 0.01
N LEU A 272 14.20 23.69 0.10
CA LEU A 272 12.97 24.19 0.70
C LEU A 272 12.61 23.38 1.95
N MET A 273 12.08 24.05 2.96
CA MET A 273 11.41 23.43 4.09
C MET A 273 9.91 23.68 3.96
N LEU A 274 9.10 22.62 3.95
CA LEU A 274 7.64 22.76 3.90
C LEU A 274 7.10 22.92 5.33
N THR A 275 6.89 24.16 5.78
CA THR A 275 6.40 24.40 7.15
C THR A 275 4.88 24.44 7.18
N ALA A 276 4.30 24.49 8.39
CA ALA A 276 2.86 24.68 8.57
C ALA A 276 2.34 26.01 7.97
N ASP A 277 3.24 27.00 7.81
CA ASP A 277 2.92 28.31 7.24
C ASP A 277 3.26 28.39 5.74
N GLY A 278 3.61 27.28 5.11
CA GLY A 278 4.03 27.20 3.70
C GLY A 278 5.51 26.89 3.49
N PRO A 279 5.94 26.78 2.21
CA PRO A 279 7.33 26.52 1.85
C PRO A 279 8.22 27.71 2.22
N LYS A 280 9.43 27.43 2.73
CA LYS A 280 10.44 28.44 3.06
C LYS A 280 11.82 28.03 2.54
N LEU A 281 12.57 28.99 2.01
CA LEU A 281 13.91 28.80 1.47
C LEU A 281 14.93 28.51 2.59
N LEU A 282 15.57 27.33 2.52
CA LEU A 282 16.71 26.96 3.36
C LEU A 282 18.03 27.47 2.78
N GLU A 283 18.30 27.21 1.50
CA GLU A 283 19.55 27.58 0.84
C GLU A 283 19.43 27.47 -0.67
N PHE A 284 20.37 28.07 -1.40
CA PHE A 284 20.59 27.78 -2.81
C PHE A 284 21.90 27.02 -2.98
N ASN A 285 21.90 26.05 -3.90
CA ASN A 285 23.12 25.50 -4.49
C ASN A 285 23.14 25.84 -5.99
N CYS A 286 24.33 26.12 -6.53
CA CYS A 286 24.53 26.67 -7.87
C CYS A 286 24.97 25.60 -8.88
N ARG A 287 24.70 24.34 -8.56
CA ARG A 287 25.09 23.14 -9.30
C ARG A 287 24.13 22.01 -8.98
N PHE A 288 24.28 20.87 -9.66
CA PHE A 288 23.54 19.67 -9.31
C PHE A 288 23.81 19.20 -7.87
N GLY A 289 22.76 18.70 -7.22
CA GLY A 289 22.85 18.04 -5.92
C GLY A 289 23.63 16.73 -5.98
N ASP A 290 24.13 16.26 -4.85
CA ASP A 290 24.76 14.94 -4.71
C ASP A 290 24.29 14.35 -3.37
N PRO A 291 23.34 13.39 -3.33
CA PRO A 291 23.04 12.43 -4.41
C PRO A 291 21.81 12.74 -5.30
N GLU A 292 21.30 13.97 -5.35
CA GLU A 292 20.08 14.28 -6.14
C GLU A 292 20.28 14.11 -7.65
N ALA A 293 21.49 14.37 -8.18
CA ALA A 293 21.78 14.15 -9.60
C ALA A 293 21.55 12.70 -10.03
N GLN A 294 21.99 11.75 -9.18
CA GLN A 294 21.93 10.32 -9.39
C GLN A 294 20.49 9.81 -9.55
N VAL A 295 19.49 10.52 -9.01
CA VAL A 295 18.07 10.13 -9.13
C VAL A 295 17.29 10.99 -10.12
N LEU A 296 17.71 12.23 -10.36
CA LEU A 296 17.00 13.12 -11.30
C LEU A 296 17.45 12.92 -12.75
N ILE A 297 18.76 12.82 -12.99
CA ILE A 297 19.30 12.71 -14.36
C ILE A 297 18.80 11.43 -15.06
N PRO A 298 18.73 10.24 -14.42
CA PRO A 298 18.18 9.05 -15.07
C PRO A 298 16.70 9.14 -15.45
N LEU A 299 15.97 10.12 -14.91
CA LEU A 299 14.57 10.39 -15.27
C LEU A 299 14.44 11.37 -16.45
N ILE A 300 15.52 11.99 -16.92
CA ILE A 300 15.48 12.90 -18.07
C ILE A 300 15.52 12.06 -19.36
N GLU A 301 14.50 12.21 -20.21
CA GLU A 301 14.45 11.53 -21.52
C GLU A 301 15.04 12.39 -22.64
N SER A 302 14.91 13.72 -22.54
CA SER A 302 15.58 14.66 -23.43
C SER A 302 17.11 14.51 -23.41
N ASP A 303 17.77 14.85 -24.53
CA ASP A 303 19.23 14.88 -24.59
C ASP A 303 19.79 15.99 -23.68
N ILE A 304 20.50 15.58 -22.63
CA ILE A 304 21.03 16.51 -21.61
C ILE A 304 22.03 17.51 -22.21
N VAL A 305 22.77 17.13 -23.26
CA VAL A 305 23.74 18.03 -23.91
C VAL A 305 23.01 19.14 -24.66
N GLU A 306 21.88 18.83 -25.31
CA GLU A 306 21.03 19.82 -25.97
C GLU A 306 20.47 20.84 -24.97
N ILE A 307 20.00 20.36 -23.81
CA ILE A 307 19.48 21.22 -22.73
C ILE A 307 20.60 22.12 -22.17
N MET A 308 21.79 21.58 -21.92
CA MET A 308 22.91 22.35 -21.39
C MET A 308 23.40 23.42 -22.39
N LEU A 309 23.44 23.10 -23.68
CA LEU A 309 23.75 24.06 -24.74
C LEU A 309 22.66 25.13 -24.86
N ALA A 310 21.39 24.76 -24.77
CA ALA A 310 20.30 25.71 -24.75
C ALA A 310 20.39 26.68 -23.56
N CYS A 311 20.85 26.20 -22.40
CA CYS A 311 21.16 27.05 -21.25
C CYS A 311 22.28 28.05 -21.56
N CYS A 312 23.38 27.57 -22.18
CA CYS A 312 24.51 28.44 -22.55
C CYS A 312 24.13 29.51 -23.58
N ASN A 313 23.14 29.21 -24.43
CA ASN A 313 22.74 30.07 -25.55
C ASN A 313 21.48 30.92 -25.27
N GLY A 314 20.88 30.85 -24.09
CA GLY A 314 19.65 31.58 -23.77
C GLY A 314 18.41 31.11 -24.55
N GLN A 315 18.35 29.80 -24.86
CA GLN A 315 17.31 29.19 -25.70
C GLN A 315 16.44 28.17 -24.96
N LEU A 316 16.56 28.06 -23.63
CA LEU A 316 15.93 27.01 -22.84
C LEU A 316 14.39 27.01 -22.92
N ALA A 317 13.78 28.18 -23.13
CA ALA A 317 12.34 28.31 -23.33
C ALA A 317 11.81 27.49 -24.52
N ASN A 318 12.62 27.31 -25.57
CA ASN A 318 12.24 26.63 -26.80
C ASN A 318 12.75 25.18 -26.87
N THR A 319 13.44 24.70 -25.84
CA THR A 319 14.00 23.35 -25.78
C THR A 319 13.07 22.41 -25.01
N PRO A 320 12.69 21.25 -25.57
CA PRO A 320 11.92 20.23 -24.86
C PRO A 320 12.69 19.65 -23.67
N LEU A 321 12.02 19.54 -22.53
CA LEU A 321 12.50 18.83 -21.33
C LEU A 321 11.46 17.77 -20.99
N GLU A 322 11.67 16.57 -21.50
CA GLU A 322 10.82 15.40 -21.26
C GLU A 322 11.37 14.60 -20.08
N ILE A 323 10.47 14.25 -19.16
CA ILE A 323 10.78 13.49 -17.95
C ILE A 323 10.01 12.19 -18.03
N ARG A 324 10.73 11.10 -17.78
CA ARG A 324 10.18 9.75 -17.72
C ARG A 324 9.14 9.65 -16.61
N ASP A 325 7.99 9.05 -16.92
CA ASP A 325 6.99 8.66 -15.91
C ASP A 325 7.47 7.44 -15.13
N ALA A 326 8.38 7.70 -14.19
CA ALA A 326 8.98 6.72 -13.30
C ALA A 326 9.49 7.39 -12.02
N THR A 327 9.79 6.57 -11.03
CA THR A 327 10.47 6.95 -9.80
C THR A 327 11.88 6.39 -9.79
N ALA A 328 12.84 7.19 -9.33
CA ALA A 328 14.20 6.78 -9.04
C ALA A 328 14.52 6.94 -7.55
N LEU A 329 15.22 5.98 -6.97
CA LEU A 329 15.73 6.04 -5.60
C LEU A 329 17.20 5.63 -5.57
N GLY A 330 18.04 6.45 -4.93
CA GLY A 330 19.46 6.25 -4.79
C GLY A 330 19.87 6.02 -3.34
N VAL A 331 20.57 4.92 -3.08
CA VAL A 331 21.18 4.58 -1.79
C VAL A 331 22.69 4.81 -1.86
N VAL A 332 23.21 5.69 -1.01
CA VAL A 332 24.66 5.93 -0.95
C VAL A 332 25.33 4.86 -0.09
N ILE A 333 26.33 4.22 -0.67
CA ILE A 333 27.22 3.26 0.00
C ILE A 333 28.50 4.02 0.38
N ALA A 334 28.65 4.27 1.67
CA ALA A 334 29.74 5.03 2.23
C ALA A 334 30.79 4.13 2.90
N ALA A 335 32.01 4.65 2.97
CA ALA A 335 33.12 4.07 3.70
C ALA A 335 32.82 3.94 5.21
N PRO A 336 33.44 2.98 5.93
CA PRO A 336 33.19 2.75 7.36
C PRO A 336 33.51 3.97 8.24
N SER A 337 34.49 4.80 7.84
CA SER A 337 34.89 5.99 8.59
C SER A 337 34.01 7.22 8.31
N TYR A 338 33.17 7.20 7.27
CA TYR A 338 32.36 8.35 6.88
C TYR A 338 31.41 8.80 8.02
N PRO A 339 31.30 10.11 8.32
CA PRO A 339 31.77 11.29 7.57
C PRO A 339 33.21 11.75 7.85
N ALA A 340 33.96 11.01 8.68
CA ALA A 340 35.39 11.29 8.87
C ALA A 340 36.21 10.71 7.71
N SER A 341 37.31 11.39 7.40
CA SER A 341 38.31 10.89 6.46
C SER A 341 38.95 9.63 7.03
N GLY A 342 39.19 8.61 6.21
CA GLY A 342 39.77 7.38 6.70
C GLY A 342 39.79 6.26 5.67
N GLN A 343 39.36 5.08 6.10
CA GLN A 343 39.46 3.83 5.36
C GLN A 343 38.54 3.84 4.13
N GLU A 344 39.10 3.59 2.95
CA GLU A 344 38.34 3.34 1.72
C GLU A 344 37.60 1.99 1.78
N LEU A 345 36.57 1.85 0.95
CA LEU A 345 35.94 0.55 0.74
C LEU A 345 36.91 -0.39 0.01
N GLY A 346 36.81 -1.68 0.32
CA GLY A 346 37.42 -2.71 -0.51
C GLY A 346 36.73 -2.82 -1.87
N ALA A 347 37.21 -3.75 -2.70
CA ALA A 347 36.57 -4.06 -3.98
C ALA A 347 35.08 -4.44 -3.80
N LEU A 348 34.26 -4.09 -4.79
CA LEU A 348 32.85 -4.51 -4.87
C LEU A 348 32.75 -6.04 -4.73
N ARG A 349 31.67 -6.51 -4.09
CA ARG A 349 31.43 -7.96 -3.96
C ARG A 349 31.12 -8.64 -5.29
N ALA A 350 30.49 -7.89 -6.19
CA ALA A 350 30.15 -8.31 -7.54
C ALA A 350 30.16 -7.08 -8.45
N GLU A 351 30.58 -7.28 -9.70
CA GLU A 351 30.34 -6.32 -10.77
C GLU A 351 28.95 -6.58 -11.36
N VAL A 352 28.09 -5.56 -11.34
CA VAL A 352 26.75 -5.62 -11.90
C VAL A 352 26.68 -4.58 -13.02
N PRO A 353 26.37 -4.98 -14.27
CA PRO A 353 26.24 -4.04 -15.37
C PRO A 353 25.01 -3.15 -15.17
N ASP A 354 25.13 -1.89 -15.61
CA ASP A 354 24.01 -0.96 -15.64
C ASP A 354 22.86 -1.48 -16.52
N THR A 355 21.64 -1.26 -16.06
CA THR A 355 20.40 -1.56 -16.78
C THR A 355 19.45 -0.36 -16.74
N ASP A 356 18.32 -0.43 -17.45
CA ASP A 356 17.29 0.62 -17.37
C ASP A 356 16.63 0.72 -15.97
N HIS A 357 16.82 -0.27 -15.10
CA HIS A 357 16.21 -0.36 -13.77
C HIS A 357 17.19 -0.22 -12.61
N GLN A 358 18.49 -0.42 -12.85
CA GLN A 358 19.53 -0.46 -11.83
C GLN A 358 20.79 0.19 -12.38
N LEU A 359 21.28 1.23 -11.70
CA LEU A 359 22.48 1.99 -12.08
C LEU A 359 23.42 2.12 -10.87
N LEU A 360 24.73 2.00 -11.10
CA LEU A 360 25.73 2.16 -10.05
C LEU A 360 26.70 3.31 -10.36
N PHE A 361 26.59 4.40 -9.61
CA PHE A 361 27.48 5.57 -9.81
C PHE A 361 28.63 5.58 -8.80
N ARG A 362 29.86 5.70 -9.28
CA ARG A 362 31.10 5.81 -8.46
C ARG A 362 31.33 7.23 -7.98
N GLY A 363 31.57 7.39 -6.68
CA GLY A 363 31.93 8.63 -6.01
C GLY A 363 33.39 8.68 -5.54
N ASN A 364 33.63 9.49 -4.52
CA ASN A 364 34.98 9.77 -4.02
C ASN A 364 35.44 8.69 -3.03
N ALA A 365 36.62 8.13 -3.25
CA ALA A 365 37.26 7.16 -2.37
C ALA A 365 37.36 7.67 -0.91
N GLY A 366 37.12 6.79 0.06
CA GLY A 366 37.23 7.10 1.50
C GLY A 366 36.07 7.92 2.07
N GLY A 367 35.01 8.15 1.28
CA GLY A 367 33.84 8.92 1.68
C GLY A 367 32.53 8.29 1.22
N ARG A 368 31.83 8.96 0.30
CA ARG A 368 30.66 8.44 -0.41
C ARG A 368 31.13 7.82 -1.72
N GLU A 369 31.31 6.51 -1.69
CA GLU A 369 32.05 5.82 -2.75
C GLU A 369 31.17 5.28 -3.86
N TYR A 370 29.92 4.94 -3.56
CA TYR A 370 28.97 4.51 -4.57
C TYR A 370 27.57 5.02 -4.28
N THR A 371 26.74 5.14 -5.32
CA THR A 371 25.29 5.31 -5.20
C THR A 371 24.61 4.23 -6.04
N ALA A 372 23.91 3.32 -5.38
CA ALA A 372 23.09 2.31 -6.04
C ALA A 372 21.69 2.90 -6.30
N VAL A 373 21.30 2.98 -7.57
CA VAL A 373 20.05 3.61 -7.99
C VAL A 373 19.11 2.58 -8.58
N GLY A 374 17.87 2.54 -8.09
CA GLY A 374 16.78 1.75 -8.65
C GLY A 374 15.76 2.65 -9.35
N ILE A 375 15.25 2.23 -10.49
CA ILE A 375 14.27 2.96 -11.31
C ILE A 375 13.08 2.06 -11.62
N ALA A 376 11.87 2.48 -11.24
CA ALA A 376 10.64 1.74 -11.46
C ALA A 376 9.40 2.65 -11.51
N GLN A 377 8.25 2.09 -11.86
CA GLN A 377 6.97 2.80 -11.91
C GLN A 377 6.50 3.36 -10.56
N THR A 378 6.93 2.76 -9.45
CA THR A 378 6.54 3.19 -8.10
C THR A 378 7.77 3.34 -7.21
N LEU A 379 7.68 4.23 -6.21
CA LEU A 379 8.73 4.38 -5.20
C LEU A 379 9.05 3.07 -4.48
N ALA A 380 8.04 2.24 -4.20
CA ALA A 380 8.23 0.95 -3.55
C ALA A 380 9.11 0.01 -4.39
N HIS A 381 8.85 -0.11 -5.69
CA HIS A 381 9.64 -0.95 -6.58
C HIS A 381 11.04 -0.36 -6.85
N ALA A 382 11.14 0.97 -7.00
CA ALA A 382 12.44 1.65 -7.16
C ALA A 382 13.31 1.45 -5.92
N ARG A 383 12.71 1.51 -4.73
CA ARG A 383 13.36 1.20 -3.45
C ARG A 383 13.88 -0.23 -3.41
N THR A 384 13.05 -1.22 -3.76
CA THR A 384 13.48 -2.62 -3.82
C THR A 384 14.66 -2.79 -4.77
N ALA A 385 14.58 -2.27 -5.99
CA ALA A 385 15.66 -2.38 -6.97
C ALA A 385 16.97 -1.73 -6.49
N ALA A 386 16.91 -0.56 -5.83
CA ALA A 386 18.08 0.11 -5.29
C ALA A 386 18.74 -0.68 -4.15
N TYR A 387 17.95 -1.26 -3.25
CA TYR A 387 18.46 -2.06 -2.14
C TYR A 387 19.00 -3.42 -2.59
N ASP A 388 18.34 -4.08 -3.54
CA ASP A 388 18.83 -5.32 -4.13
C ASP A 388 20.20 -5.10 -4.79
N LEU A 389 20.36 -3.99 -5.52
CA LEU A 389 21.65 -3.61 -6.10
C LEU A 389 22.69 -3.32 -5.01
N ALA A 390 22.33 -2.52 -4.00
CA ALA A 390 23.24 -2.17 -2.89
C ALA A 390 23.72 -3.42 -2.14
N ASP A 391 22.82 -4.33 -1.77
CA ASP A 391 23.14 -5.56 -1.04
C ASP A 391 24.04 -6.49 -1.87
N THR A 392 23.86 -6.49 -3.20
CA THR A 392 24.67 -7.28 -4.13
C THR A 392 26.10 -6.74 -4.25
N VAL A 393 26.28 -5.42 -4.39
CA VAL A 393 27.59 -4.83 -4.72
C VAL A 393 28.39 -4.38 -3.49
N ALA A 394 27.72 -3.99 -2.41
CA ALA A 394 28.34 -3.30 -1.29
C ALA A 394 29.43 -4.15 -0.60
N PRO A 395 30.68 -3.66 -0.48
CA PRO A 395 31.76 -4.36 0.20
C PRO A 395 31.47 -4.61 1.69
N ALA A 396 32.12 -5.62 2.29
CA ALA A 396 31.99 -5.85 3.73
C ALA A 396 32.46 -4.62 4.53
N GLY A 397 31.67 -4.22 5.53
CA GLY A 397 31.95 -3.05 6.38
C GLY A 397 31.40 -1.71 5.85
N SER A 398 30.81 -1.69 4.65
CA SER A 398 30.15 -0.50 4.11
C SER A 398 29.04 0.02 5.01
N ARG A 399 28.78 1.33 4.95
CA ARG A 399 27.65 1.98 5.64
C ARG A 399 26.67 2.52 4.62
N TYR A 400 25.41 2.13 4.73
CA TYR A 400 24.29 2.73 4.02
C TYR A 400 23.02 2.65 4.87
N ARG A 401 22.06 3.53 4.62
CA ARG A 401 20.77 3.58 5.32
C ARG A 401 19.77 2.63 4.68
N ARG A 402 18.94 1.92 5.47
CA ARG A 402 17.87 1.02 4.97
C ARG A 402 16.49 1.68 4.88
N ASP A 403 16.44 2.97 5.22
CA ASP A 403 15.21 3.77 5.32
C ASP A 403 15.19 4.95 4.34
N ILE A 404 15.94 4.91 3.24
CA ILE A 404 15.83 5.95 2.20
C ILE A 404 14.39 5.95 1.65
N GLY A 405 13.75 7.12 1.63
CA GLY A 405 12.34 7.30 1.27
C GLY A 405 11.31 7.05 2.38
N TRP A 406 11.72 6.80 3.64
CA TRP A 406 10.80 6.35 4.70
C TRP A 406 9.61 7.27 4.99
N ARG A 407 9.74 8.59 4.76
CA ARG A 407 8.64 9.56 4.97
C ARG A 407 7.64 9.61 3.83
N ALA A 408 8.03 9.16 2.64
CA ALA A 408 7.20 9.26 1.42
C ALA A 408 5.95 8.37 1.47
N HIS A 409 6.04 7.21 2.13
CA HIS A 409 4.90 6.30 2.28
C HIS A 409 3.70 6.95 2.96
N GLY A 410 3.92 7.76 4.01
CA GLY A 410 2.86 8.51 4.67
C GLY A 410 2.37 9.73 3.87
N ALA A 411 3.27 10.37 3.12
CA ALA A 411 2.95 11.57 2.35
C ALA A 411 2.08 11.31 1.10
N THR A 412 1.98 10.05 0.64
CA THR A 412 1.13 9.66 -0.50
C THR A 412 -0.29 9.26 -0.10
N LEU A 413 -0.57 9.08 1.20
CA LEU A 413 -1.91 8.77 1.70
C LEU A 413 -2.73 10.07 1.76
N SER A 414 -3.59 10.28 0.76
CA SER A 414 -4.44 11.47 0.65
C SER A 414 -5.80 11.34 1.35
N SER A 415 -6.24 10.12 1.64
CA SER A 415 -7.53 9.84 2.30
C SER A 415 -7.56 8.43 2.91
N TYR A 416 -8.57 8.16 3.74
CA TYR A 416 -8.85 6.80 4.23
C TYR A 416 -9.26 5.86 3.08
N ALA A 417 -9.90 6.39 2.04
CA ALA A 417 -10.15 5.68 0.79
C ALA A 417 -8.85 5.27 0.07
N ALA A 418 -7.79 6.09 0.15
CA ALA A 418 -6.47 5.70 -0.35
C ALA A 418 -5.82 4.56 0.48
N ALA A 419 -6.32 4.30 1.70
CA ALA A 419 -5.99 3.10 2.48
C ALA A 419 -6.91 1.91 2.15
N GLY A 420 -7.81 2.05 1.18
CA GLY A 420 -8.68 0.99 0.66
C GLY A 420 -10.07 0.91 1.30
N VAL A 421 -10.51 1.94 2.03
CA VAL A 421 -11.85 1.97 2.65
C VAL A 421 -12.70 3.14 2.15
N ASP A 422 -13.73 2.84 1.37
CA ASP A 422 -14.68 3.80 0.78
C ASP A 422 -15.98 3.89 1.60
N ILE A 423 -16.06 4.94 2.42
CA ILE A 423 -17.21 5.20 3.31
C ILE A 423 -18.47 5.57 2.50
N ASP A 424 -18.31 6.21 1.33
CA ASP A 424 -19.44 6.65 0.50
C ASP A 424 -20.10 5.45 -0.18
N GLU A 425 -19.29 4.50 -0.68
CA GLU A 425 -19.80 3.22 -1.20
C GLU A 425 -20.47 2.36 -0.11
N GLY A 426 -19.93 2.35 1.11
CA GLY A 426 -20.59 1.71 2.26
C GLY A 426 -21.96 2.32 2.57
N THR A 427 -22.07 3.66 2.53
CA THR A 427 -23.35 4.37 2.73
C THR A 427 -24.36 4.04 1.62
N ARG A 428 -23.90 4.01 0.36
CA ARG A 428 -24.72 3.62 -0.80
C ARG A 428 -25.26 2.20 -0.68
N ALA A 429 -24.46 1.27 -0.15
CA ALA A 429 -24.90 -0.08 0.15
C ALA A 429 -26.07 -0.06 1.14
N VAL A 430 -25.93 0.59 2.30
CA VAL A 430 -26.98 0.67 3.32
C VAL A 430 -28.29 1.24 2.76
N ASP A 431 -28.23 2.28 1.93
CA ASP A 431 -29.43 2.89 1.34
C ASP A 431 -30.20 1.94 0.41
N GLN A 432 -29.51 1.09 -0.36
CA GLN A 432 -30.15 0.10 -1.25
C GLN A 432 -30.83 -1.04 -0.50
N LEU A 433 -30.43 -1.29 0.75
CA LEU A 433 -30.89 -2.41 1.56
C LEU A 433 -32.21 -2.15 2.28
N LYS A 434 -32.54 -0.88 2.51
CA LYS A 434 -33.62 -0.46 3.42
C LYS A 434 -34.94 -1.16 3.12
N ASP A 435 -35.39 -1.09 1.89
CA ASP A 435 -36.67 -1.67 1.45
C ASP A 435 -36.71 -3.20 1.61
N SER A 436 -35.59 -3.89 1.43
CA SER A 436 -35.55 -5.35 1.57
C SER A 436 -35.58 -5.78 3.03
N VAL A 437 -34.84 -5.10 3.90
CA VAL A 437 -34.82 -5.41 5.33
C VAL A 437 -36.17 -5.05 6.00
N GLU A 438 -36.72 -3.88 5.70
CA GLU A 438 -38.00 -3.41 6.27
C GLU A 438 -39.18 -4.33 5.93
N LYS A 439 -39.15 -5.03 4.78
CA LYS A 439 -40.17 -6.04 4.43
C LYS A 439 -40.24 -7.22 5.39
N THR A 440 -39.17 -7.47 6.15
CA THR A 440 -39.14 -8.53 7.16
C THR A 440 -39.63 -8.05 8.53
N HIS A 441 -39.75 -6.74 8.74
CA HIS A 441 -40.11 -6.19 10.04
C HIS A 441 -41.55 -6.51 10.43
N THR A 442 -41.74 -6.78 11.71
CA THR A 442 -43.05 -6.88 12.36
C THR A 442 -43.21 -5.72 13.35
N ASN A 443 -44.35 -5.65 14.04
CA ASN A 443 -44.55 -4.72 15.15
C ASN A 443 -43.57 -4.94 16.32
N SER A 444 -42.82 -6.04 16.32
CA SER A 444 -41.80 -6.35 17.31
C SER A 444 -40.50 -5.58 17.09
N VAL A 445 -40.29 -4.94 15.93
CA VAL A 445 -39.08 -4.14 15.68
C VAL A 445 -39.31 -2.71 16.17
N LEU A 446 -38.49 -2.26 17.13
CA LEU A 446 -38.69 -0.96 17.79
C LEU A 446 -37.84 0.18 17.21
N GLY A 447 -36.90 -0.12 16.30
CA GLY A 447 -36.00 0.86 15.67
C GLY A 447 -35.69 0.51 14.21
N GLY A 448 -35.44 1.54 13.39
CA GLY A 448 -35.11 1.37 11.97
C GLY A 448 -33.63 1.07 11.72
N ILE A 449 -33.31 0.82 10.45
CA ILE A 449 -31.94 0.57 9.97
C ILE A 449 -31.06 1.81 10.20
N GLY A 450 -29.83 1.60 10.66
CA GLY A 450 -28.88 2.66 10.96
C GLY A 450 -28.83 3.09 12.43
N ALA A 451 -29.58 2.43 13.32
CA ALA A 451 -29.36 2.51 14.76
C ALA A 451 -28.07 1.74 15.15
N PHE A 452 -27.45 2.11 16.28
CA PHE A 452 -26.26 1.41 16.82
C PHE A 452 -26.51 -0.07 17.15
N GLY A 453 -27.77 -0.49 17.25
CA GLY A 453 -28.15 -1.87 17.47
C GLY A 453 -29.62 -2.08 17.16
N GLY A 454 -29.94 -3.28 16.69
CA GLY A 454 -31.31 -3.72 16.48
C GLY A 454 -32.06 -3.93 17.79
N THR A 455 -33.36 -3.61 17.82
CA THR A 455 -34.21 -3.74 19.02
C THR A 455 -35.45 -4.56 18.70
N PHE A 456 -35.70 -5.60 19.52
CA PHE A 456 -36.79 -6.55 19.33
C PHE A 456 -37.64 -6.66 20.61
N ASP A 457 -38.94 -6.43 20.50
CA ASP A 457 -39.92 -6.51 21.59
C ASP A 457 -40.30 -7.96 21.88
N LEU A 458 -40.13 -8.38 23.13
CA LEU A 458 -40.44 -9.73 23.60
C LEU A 458 -41.88 -9.89 24.09
N SER A 459 -42.73 -8.86 23.99
CA SER A 459 -44.12 -8.89 24.45
C SER A 459 -44.92 -10.08 23.86
N GLU A 460 -44.64 -10.48 22.62
CA GLU A 460 -45.31 -11.62 21.97
C GLU A 460 -45.01 -12.98 22.61
N ILE A 461 -43.88 -13.12 23.31
CA ILE A 461 -43.49 -14.37 23.98
C ILE A 461 -43.83 -14.38 25.48
N MET A 462 -44.34 -13.28 26.03
CA MET A 462 -44.69 -13.18 27.47
C MET A 462 -45.84 -14.10 27.89
N GLY A 463 -46.59 -14.66 26.93
CA GLY A 463 -47.62 -15.69 27.19
C GLY A 463 -47.06 -17.11 27.35
N MET A 464 -45.78 -17.34 27.03
CA MET A 464 -45.12 -18.63 27.21
C MET A 464 -44.91 -18.96 28.68
N GLN A 465 -44.93 -20.24 29.03
CA GLN A 465 -44.77 -20.67 30.43
C GLN A 465 -43.30 -20.66 30.86
N HIS A 466 -42.42 -21.24 30.04
CA HIS A 466 -40.97 -21.30 30.30
C HIS A 466 -40.20 -21.05 29.00
N PRO A 467 -40.20 -19.80 28.49
CA PRO A 467 -39.51 -19.48 27.24
C PRO A 467 -38.00 -19.67 27.38
N VAL A 468 -37.41 -20.34 26.39
CA VAL A 468 -35.97 -20.54 26.23
C VAL A 468 -35.54 -19.96 24.89
N LEU A 469 -34.54 -19.08 24.91
CA LEU A 469 -33.91 -18.59 23.70
C LEU A 469 -32.88 -19.59 23.19
N VAL A 470 -32.88 -19.81 21.88
CA VAL A 470 -31.94 -20.67 21.18
C VAL A 470 -31.21 -19.83 20.15
N ALA A 471 -29.88 -19.77 20.22
CA ALA A 471 -29.07 -18.99 19.28
C ALA A 471 -28.17 -19.91 18.45
N SER A 472 -28.04 -19.60 17.15
CA SER A 472 -27.06 -20.21 16.25
C SER A 472 -26.30 -19.11 15.50
N THR A 473 -24.98 -19.26 15.39
CA THR A 473 -24.10 -18.42 14.57
C THR A 473 -23.31 -19.32 13.65
N ASP A 474 -23.32 -19.05 12.35
CA ASP A 474 -22.56 -19.82 11.36
C ASP A 474 -22.07 -18.93 10.21
N GLY A 475 -21.34 -19.53 9.26
CA GLY A 475 -20.91 -18.93 8.01
C GLY A 475 -21.36 -19.77 6.81
N VAL A 476 -21.38 -19.14 5.63
CA VAL A 476 -21.66 -19.86 4.37
C VAL A 476 -20.47 -20.73 3.94
N GLY A 477 -19.27 -20.45 4.45
CA GLY A 477 -18.05 -21.15 4.11
C GLY A 477 -17.63 -20.89 2.66
N THR A 478 -16.85 -21.80 2.07
CA THR A 478 -16.21 -21.58 0.77
C THR A 478 -17.16 -21.59 -0.44
N LYS A 479 -18.47 -21.79 -0.23
CA LYS A 479 -19.52 -21.61 -1.25
C LYS A 479 -19.62 -20.16 -1.72
N VAL A 480 -19.29 -19.18 -0.86
CA VAL A 480 -19.28 -17.74 -1.21
C VAL A 480 -18.40 -17.43 -2.41
N GLU A 481 -17.28 -18.14 -2.56
CA GLU A 481 -16.38 -17.95 -3.70
C GLU A 481 -16.95 -18.55 -4.98
N LEU A 482 -17.67 -19.68 -4.90
CA LEU A 482 -18.33 -20.26 -6.08
C LEU A 482 -19.46 -19.34 -6.54
N ALA A 483 -20.20 -18.77 -5.59
CA ALA A 483 -21.20 -17.74 -5.84
C ALA A 483 -20.56 -16.49 -6.47
N ALA A 484 -19.39 -16.06 -5.99
CA ALA A 484 -18.63 -14.95 -6.57
C ALA A 484 -18.25 -15.22 -8.03
N ARG A 485 -17.70 -16.41 -8.31
CA ARG A 485 -17.32 -16.84 -9.67
C ARG A 485 -18.53 -16.89 -10.62
N ALA A 486 -19.69 -17.29 -10.12
CA ALA A 486 -20.93 -17.37 -10.89
C ALA A 486 -21.73 -16.06 -10.97
N GLY A 487 -21.33 -15.02 -10.22
CA GLY A 487 -22.10 -13.77 -10.09
C GLY A 487 -23.47 -13.93 -9.42
N ARG A 488 -23.64 -14.97 -8.56
CA ARG A 488 -24.92 -15.32 -7.91
C ARG A 488 -24.87 -15.04 -6.40
N TYR A 489 -24.87 -13.76 -6.05
CA TYR A 489 -24.66 -13.29 -4.68
C TYR A 489 -25.87 -13.45 -3.75
N ASP A 490 -27.07 -13.61 -4.29
CA ASP A 490 -28.31 -13.85 -3.53
C ASP A 490 -28.34 -15.21 -2.83
N VAL A 491 -27.68 -16.22 -3.42
CA VAL A 491 -27.66 -17.60 -2.90
C VAL A 491 -27.00 -17.68 -1.51
N PRO A 492 -25.77 -17.17 -1.28
CA PRO A 492 -25.19 -17.08 0.06
C PRO A 492 -26.07 -16.40 1.10
N GLY A 493 -26.83 -15.39 0.71
CA GLY A 493 -27.77 -14.70 1.61
C GLY A 493 -28.93 -15.58 2.06
N GLN A 494 -29.52 -16.36 1.16
CA GLN A 494 -30.54 -17.34 1.55
C GLN A 494 -29.95 -18.49 2.35
N ASP A 495 -28.75 -18.93 1.95
CA ASP A 495 -28.05 -20.07 2.54
C ASP A 495 -27.80 -19.90 4.03
N ILE A 496 -27.29 -18.74 4.44
CA ILE A 496 -26.92 -18.50 5.84
C ILE A 496 -28.13 -18.45 6.76
N VAL A 497 -29.21 -17.81 6.31
CA VAL A 497 -30.46 -17.74 7.08
C VAL A 497 -31.08 -19.13 7.22
N ASN A 498 -31.20 -19.89 6.12
CA ASN A 498 -31.76 -21.23 6.15
C ASN A 498 -30.92 -22.21 6.98
N HIS A 499 -29.59 -22.06 6.98
CA HIS A 499 -28.72 -22.82 7.86
C HIS A 499 -29.08 -22.56 9.32
N CYS A 500 -29.03 -21.30 9.76
CA CYS A 500 -29.28 -20.96 11.16
C CYS A 500 -30.72 -21.30 11.59
N ILE A 501 -31.71 -21.22 10.68
CA ILE A 501 -33.07 -21.69 10.95
C ILE A 501 -33.07 -23.17 11.30
N ASN A 502 -32.40 -24.00 10.49
CA ASN A 502 -32.37 -25.44 10.72
C ASN A 502 -31.63 -25.78 12.04
N ASP A 503 -30.61 -25.03 12.41
CA ASP A 503 -29.86 -25.25 13.67
C ASP A 503 -30.68 -24.94 14.92
N VAL A 504 -31.51 -23.90 14.90
CA VAL A 504 -32.41 -23.65 16.03
C VAL A 504 -33.62 -24.60 15.98
N LEU A 505 -34.05 -25.00 14.77
CA LEU A 505 -35.15 -25.94 14.57
C LEU A 505 -34.85 -27.30 15.17
N VAL A 506 -33.60 -27.78 15.12
CA VAL A 506 -33.23 -29.06 15.74
C VAL A 506 -33.32 -29.06 17.27
N GLN A 507 -33.43 -27.87 17.89
CA GLN A 507 -33.76 -27.70 19.30
C GLN A 507 -35.26 -27.56 19.56
N GLY A 508 -36.09 -27.56 18.50
CA GLY A 508 -37.53 -27.32 18.55
C GLY A 508 -37.93 -25.84 18.53
N ALA A 509 -36.99 -24.93 18.29
CA ALA A 509 -37.25 -23.49 18.34
C ALA A 509 -37.84 -22.93 17.05
N ARG A 510 -38.76 -21.96 17.20
CA ARG A 510 -39.20 -21.10 16.10
C ARG A 510 -38.30 -19.86 16.01
N PRO A 511 -37.97 -19.35 14.82
CA PRO A 511 -37.17 -18.14 14.68
C PRO A 511 -37.85 -16.89 15.28
N LEU A 512 -37.04 -15.95 15.77
CA LEU A 512 -37.46 -14.58 16.11
C LEU A 512 -36.80 -13.58 15.17
N PHE A 513 -35.47 -13.46 15.25
CA PHE A 513 -34.72 -12.51 14.45
C PHE A 513 -33.34 -13.04 14.04
N PHE A 514 -32.76 -12.42 13.00
CA PHE A 514 -31.47 -12.71 12.41
C PHE A 514 -30.62 -11.45 12.36
N LEU A 515 -29.33 -11.58 12.66
CA LEU A 515 -28.30 -10.56 12.52
C LEU A 515 -27.31 -10.98 11.44
N ASP A 516 -27.07 -10.12 10.47
CA ASP A 516 -26.15 -10.39 9.36
C ASP A 516 -24.73 -9.85 9.59
N TYR A 517 -23.76 -10.47 8.92
CA TYR A 517 -22.40 -9.99 8.82
C TYR A 517 -21.90 -10.23 7.39
N PHE A 518 -21.57 -9.16 6.69
CA PHE A 518 -20.96 -9.19 5.37
C PHE A 518 -19.58 -8.56 5.42
N ALA A 519 -18.59 -9.19 4.80
CA ALA A 519 -17.29 -8.56 4.64
C ALA A 519 -16.64 -8.85 3.28
N SER A 520 -15.86 -7.91 2.75
CA SER A 520 -15.15 -8.08 1.48
C SER A 520 -13.84 -7.30 1.43
N SER A 521 -12.96 -7.65 0.49
CA SER A 521 -11.74 -6.88 0.20
C SER A 521 -12.04 -5.48 -0.33
N VAL A 522 -13.13 -5.36 -1.10
CA VAL A 522 -13.64 -4.11 -1.69
C VAL A 522 -15.16 -4.19 -1.68
N ILE A 523 -15.84 -3.21 -1.08
CA ILE A 523 -17.30 -3.15 -1.05
C ILE A 523 -17.81 -2.73 -2.42
N ARG A 524 -18.83 -3.45 -2.90
CA ARG A 524 -19.66 -3.07 -4.04
C ARG A 524 -21.11 -3.11 -3.61
N ALA A 525 -21.79 -1.96 -3.62
CA ALA A 525 -23.15 -1.87 -3.09
C ALA A 525 -24.11 -2.91 -3.72
N GLU A 526 -23.98 -3.17 -5.02
CA GLU A 526 -24.81 -4.13 -5.75
C GLU A 526 -24.64 -5.56 -5.24
N GLN A 527 -23.42 -5.93 -4.86
CA GLN A 527 -23.10 -7.25 -4.31
C GLN A 527 -23.69 -7.39 -2.91
N VAL A 528 -23.48 -6.40 -2.05
CA VAL A 528 -24.06 -6.35 -0.70
C VAL A 528 -25.59 -6.42 -0.79
N ALA A 529 -26.18 -5.63 -1.69
CA ALA A 529 -27.61 -5.61 -1.94
C ALA A 529 -28.17 -6.96 -2.34
N ALA A 530 -27.51 -7.68 -3.24
CA ALA A 530 -27.93 -9.01 -3.64
C ALA A 530 -27.87 -10.02 -2.47
N VAL A 531 -26.80 -10.02 -1.67
CA VAL A 531 -26.66 -10.92 -0.51
C VAL A 531 -27.77 -10.66 0.51
N VAL A 532 -27.93 -9.42 0.96
CA VAL A 532 -28.91 -9.07 1.99
C VAL A 532 -30.34 -9.25 1.48
N ASN A 533 -30.60 -9.02 0.19
CA ASN A 533 -31.89 -9.37 -0.40
C ASN A 533 -32.16 -10.88 -0.32
N GLY A 534 -31.16 -11.73 -0.54
CA GLY A 534 -31.26 -13.17 -0.29
C GLY A 534 -31.61 -13.49 1.16
N MET A 535 -30.96 -12.83 2.13
CA MET A 535 -31.26 -13.00 3.56
C MET A 535 -32.70 -12.59 3.87
N SER A 536 -33.15 -11.45 3.34
CA SER A 536 -34.52 -10.95 3.52
C SER A 536 -35.57 -11.93 3.00
N ILE A 537 -35.35 -12.51 1.80
CA ILE A 537 -36.26 -13.52 1.23
C ILE A 537 -36.39 -14.73 2.17
N ALA A 538 -35.27 -15.26 2.66
CA ALA A 538 -35.27 -16.42 3.57
C ALA A 538 -35.88 -16.10 4.94
N CYS A 539 -35.62 -14.90 5.48
CA CYS A 539 -36.20 -14.40 6.72
C CYS A 539 -37.73 -14.31 6.62
N ALA A 540 -38.22 -13.63 5.58
CA ALA A 540 -39.65 -13.47 5.32
C ALA A 540 -40.37 -14.82 5.14
N ALA A 541 -39.76 -15.77 4.39
CA ALA A 541 -40.32 -17.10 4.18
C ALA A 541 -40.45 -17.95 5.46
N SER A 542 -39.74 -17.56 6.52
CA SER A 542 -39.62 -18.30 7.78
C SER A 542 -40.24 -17.57 8.97
N GLY A 543 -40.86 -16.40 8.74
CA GLY A 543 -41.40 -15.55 9.81
C GLY A 543 -40.30 -15.01 10.75
N CYS A 544 -39.07 -14.91 10.26
CA CYS A 544 -37.93 -14.36 10.98
C CYS A 544 -37.73 -12.89 10.57
N VAL A 545 -37.41 -12.03 11.53
CA VAL A 545 -37.05 -10.63 11.26
C VAL A 545 -35.57 -10.53 10.92
N LEU A 546 -35.21 -9.87 9.81
CA LEU A 546 -33.83 -9.44 9.58
C LEU A 546 -33.62 -8.14 10.36
N LEU A 547 -32.91 -8.22 11.49
CA LEU A 547 -32.80 -7.11 12.43
C LEU A 547 -31.66 -6.14 12.06
N GLY A 548 -30.81 -6.53 11.11
CA GLY A 548 -29.65 -5.79 10.64
C GLY A 548 -28.33 -6.31 11.19
N GLY A 549 -27.24 -5.71 10.75
CA GLY A 549 -25.92 -6.31 10.87
C GLY A 549 -24.80 -5.36 10.47
N GLU A 550 -23.61 -5.92 10.25
CA GLU A 550 -22.39 -5.18 9.90
C GLU A 550 -21.96 -5.45 8.45
N THR A 551 -21.56 -4.40 7.73
CA THR A 551 -20.94 -4.49 6.40
C THR A 551 -19.52 -3.92 6.49
N ALA A 552 -18.50 -4.79 6.34
CA ALA A 552 -17.10 -4.42 6.55
C ALA A 552 -16.25 -4.50 5.27
N GLU A 553 -15.53 -3.41 4.97
CA GLU A 553 -14.46 -3.40 3.96
C GLU A 553 -13.12 -3.67 4.65
N MET A 554 -12.49 -4.80 4.31
CA MET A 554 -11.26 -5.26 4.96
C MET A 554 -10.16 -5.56 3.91
N PRO A 555 -9.60 -4.50 3.27
CA PRO A 555 -8.51 -4.67 2.32
C PRO A 555 -7.28 -5.28 3.00
N GLY A 556 -6.65 -6.25 2.34
CA GLY A 556 -5.51 -6.97 2.88
C GLY A 556 -5.85 -8.11 3.85
N VAL A 557 -7.10 -8.22 4.32
CA VAL A 557 -7.61 -9.41 5.05
C VAL A 557 -8.19 -10.43 4.07
N TYR A 558 -9.06 -9.97 3.15
CA TYR A 558 -9.60 -10.81 2.08
C TYR A 558 -8.81 -10.63 0.77
N MET A 559 -8.75 -11.69 -0.02
CA MET A 559 -8.23 -11.64 -1.39
C MET A 559 -9.10 -10.72 -2.25
N PRO A 560 -8.53 -9.98 -3.22
CA PRO A 560 -9.30 -9.16 -4.15
C PRO A 560 -10.44 -9.95 -4.81
N GLY A 561 -11.68 -9.45 -4.68
CA GLY A 561 -12.89 -10.07 -5.24
C GLY A 561 -13.52 -11.16 -4.36
N ALA A 562 -12.90 -11.52 -3.23
CA ALA A 562 -13.49 -12.41 -2.24
C ALA A 562 -14.43 -11.64 -1.30
N PHE A 563 -15.45 -12.33 -0.80
CA PHE A 563 -16.32 -11.86 0.26
C PHE A 563 -16.68 -13.01 1.20
N ASP A 564 -17.15 -12.67 2.38
CA ASP A 564 -17.57 -13.58 3.43
C ASP A 564 -18.94 -13.18 3.96
N VAL A 565 -19.70 -14.19 4.36
CA VAL A 565 -21.06 -14.04 4.88
C VAL A 565 -21.21 -14.93 6.10
N ALA A 566 -21.52 -14.30 7.22
CA ALA A 566 -21.88 -14.95 8.46
C ALA A 566 -23.18 -14.36 8.99
N GLY A 567 -23.79 -15.04 9.96
CA GLY A 567 -24.95 -14.48 10.62
C GLY A 567 -25.34 -15.25 11.86
N THR A 568 -26.21 -14.61 12.66
CA THR A 568 -26.67 -15.13 13.94
C THR A 568 -28.18 -15.09 13.99
N LEU A 569 -28.81 -16.24 14.22
CA LEU A 569 -30.25 -16.34 14.43
C LEU A 569 -30.55 -16.58 15.90
N VAL A 570 -31.55 -15.87 16.41
CA VAL A 570 -32.16 -16.12 17.72
C VAL A 570 -33.58 -16.60 17.52
N GLY A 571 -33.89 -17.77 18.08
CA GLY A 571 -35.22 -18.37 18.14
C GLY A 571 -35.69 -18.58 19.57
N VAL A 572 -36.92 -19.07 19.72
CA VAL A 572 -37.54 -19.34 21.03
C VAL A 572 -38.30 -20.66 21.03
N VAL A 573 -38.28 -21.35 22.17
CA VAL A 573 -38.99 -22.61 22.41
C VAL A 573 -39.48 -22.68 23.86
N GLU A 574 -40.57 -23.40 24.10
CA GLU A 574 -40.95 -23.77 25.48
C GLU A 574 -39.94 -24.80 26.00
N ARG A 575 -39.44 -24.63 27.22
CA ARG A 575 -38.46 -25.55 27.81
C ARG A 575 -38.87 -27.02 27.73
N GLU A 576 -40.15 -27.31 27.93
CA GLU A 576 -40.71 -28.67 27.89
C GLU A 576 -40.78 -29.27 26.49
N ARG A 577 -40.58 -28.46 25.44
CA ARG A 577 -40.57 -28.86 24.03
C ARG A 577 -39.16 -28.92 23.43
N LEU A 578 -38.11 -28.67 24.23
CA LEU A 578 -36.73 -28.76 23.78
C LEU A 578 -36.42 -30.16 23.24
N LEU A 579 -35.80 -30.21 22.06
CA LEU A 579 -35.27 -31.42 21.46
C LEU A 579 -33.75 -31.53 21.71
N PRO A 580 -33.19 -32.75 21.72
CA PRO A 580 -33.87 -34.05 21.66
C PRO A 580 -34.60 -34.38 22.98
N LEU A 581 -35.67 -35.17 22.89
CA LEU A 581 -36.37 -35.72 24.04
C LEU A 581 -35.53 -36.82 24.69
N SER A 582 -35.62 -36.93 26.01
CA SER A 582 -34.96 -38.00 26.78
C SER A 582 -35.52 -39.41 26.50
N THR A 583 -36.59 -39.50 25.73
CA THR A 583 -37.30 -40.74 25.38
C THR A 583 -36.74 -41.45 24.14
N ILE A 584 -35.66 -40.96 23.53
CA ILE A 584 -34.96 -41.68 22.46
C ILE A 584 -34.41 -42.99 23.04
N ALA A 585 -34.73 -44.12 22.40
CA ALA A 585 -34.31 -45.45 22.85
C ALA A 585 -34.07 -46.40 21.68
N PRO A 586 -33.34 -47.52 21.89
CA PRO A 586 -33.24 -48.59 20.90
C PRO A 586 -34.62 -49.08 20.43
N GLY A 587 -34.79 -49.22 19.12
CA GLY A 587 -36.06 -49.54 18.47
C GLY A 587 -36.77 -48.33 17.84
N ASP A 588 -36.36 -47.10 18.17
CA ASP A 588 -36.82 -45.91 17.46
C ASP A 588 -36.34 -45.91 16.00
N VAL A 589 -37.12 -45.30 15.12
CA VAL A 589 -36.87 -45.26 13.67
C VAL A 589 -36.23 -43.93 13.29
N LEU A 590 -35.30 -44.00 12.33
CA LEU A 590 -34.68 -42.84 11.69
C LEU A 590 -35.37 -42.57 10.36
N LEU A 591 -35.97 -41.39 10.22
CA LEU A 591 -36.47 -40.88 8.94
C LEU A 591 -35.51 -39.83 8.37
N GLY A 592 -35.16 -39.95 7.09
CA GLY A 592 -34.39 -38.96 6.35
C GLY A 592 -35.29 -38.09 5.46
N MET A 593 -35.06 -36.78 5.46
CA MET A 593 -35.62 -35.82 4.50
C MET A 593 -34.58 -35.44 3.45
N GLY A 594 -35.02 -35.34 2.20
CA GLY A 594 -34.14 -35.02 1.07
C GLY A 594 -33.60 -33.59 1.09
N SER A 595 -32.31 -33.42 0.77
CA SER A 595 -31.69 -32.12 0.51
C SER A 595 -31.91 -31.66 -0.93
N SER A 596 -31.92 -30.34 -1.14
CA SER A 596 -31.98 -29.72 -2.48
C SER A 596 -30.63 -29.79 -3.23
N GLY A 597 -29.55 -29.99 -2.48
CA GLY A 597 -28.16 -30.02 -2.92
C GLY A 597 -27.23 -30.06 -1.70
N PRO A 598 -25.93 -29.79 -1.88
CA PRO A 598 -25.00 -29.66 -0.77
C PRO A 598 -25.36 -28.41 0.04
N HIS A 599 -25.63 -28.61 1.33
CA HIS A 599 -25.76 -27.51 2.29
C HIS A 599 -24.43 -26.75 2.42
N THR A 600 -24.37 -25.60 3.10
CA THR A 600 -23.22 -24.66 3.08
C THR A 600 -21.84 -25.24 3.41
N ASN A 601 -21.77 -26.43 4.00
CA ASN A 601 -20.52 -27.11 4.34
C ASN A 601 -20.08 -28.12 3.26
N GLY A 602 -18.77 -28.43 3.23
CA GLY A 602 -18.19 -29.38 2.26
C GLY A 602 -17.78 -28.76 0.91
N TYR A 603 -18.02 -27.46 0.70
CA TYR A 603 -17.67 -26.78 -0.56
C TYR A 603 -16.18 -26.69 -0.84
N SER A 604 -15.32 -26.78 0.17
CA SER A 604 -13.87 -26.84 -0.05
C SER A 604 -13.46 -28.11 -0.81
N LEU A 605 -14.15 -29.22 -0.57
CA LEU A 605 -13.97 -30.45 -1.32
C LEU A 605 -14.60 -30.33 -2.71
N LEU A 606 -15.87 -29.93 -2.78
CA LEU A 606 -16.61 -29.83 -4.05
C LEU A 606 -15.94 -28.88 -5.05
N ARG A 607 -15.46 -27.72 -4.58
CA ARG A 607 -14.72 -26.78 -5.41
C ARG A 607 -13.45 -27.40 -5.99
N LYS A 608 -12.68 -28.14 -5.19
CA LYS A 608 -11.47 -28.81 -5.68
C LYS A 608 -11.79 -29.93 -6.66
N LEU A 609 -12.86 -30.71 -6.39
CA LEU A 609 -13.28 -31.80 -7.27
C LEU A 609 -13.72 -31.30 -8.65
N PHE A 610 -14.36 -30.13 -8.73
CA PHE A 610 -14.93 -29.60 -9.96
C PHE A 610 -14.21 -28.36 -10.52
N ASP A 611 -13.05 -27.98 -9.99
CA ASP A 611 -12.35 -26.74 -10.39
C ASP A 611 -11.96 -26.70 -11.88
N TRP A 612 -11.77 -27.88 -12.47
CA TRP A 612 -11.41 -28.08 -13.86
C TRP A 612 -12.61 -28.01 -14.83
N LEU A 613 -13.84 -27.99 -14.31
CA LEU A 613 -15.06 -28.06 -15.11
C LEU A 613 -15.73 -26.68 -15.17
N PRO A 614 -16.06 -26.15 -16.37
CA PRO A 614 -16.84 -24.93 -16.50
C PRO A 614 -18.19 -25.01 -15.78
N LEU A 615 -18.63 -23.93 -15.14
CA LEU A 615 -19.86 -23.93 -14.33
C LEU A 615 -21.15 -24.13 -15.15
N ASP A 616 -21.10 -23.85 -16.45
CA ASP A 616 -22.19 -24.08 -17.41
C ASP A 616 -22.19 -25.50 -18.00
N ALA A 617 -21.20 -26.33 -17.67
CA ALA A 617 -21.15 -27.72 -18.12
C ALA A 617 -22.18 -28.59 -17.39
N GLN A 618 -22.73 -29.57 -18.11
CA GLN A 618 -23.72 -30.51 -17.60
C GLN A 618 -23.25 -31.97 -17.84
N PRO A 619 -22.34 -32.49 -17.02
CA PRO A 619 -21.94 -33.89 -17.09
C PRO A 619 -23.10 -34.81 -16.66
N GLU A 620 -23.24 -35.98 -17.29
CA GLU A 620 -24.11 -37.04 -16.76
C GLU A 620 -23.64 -37.41 -15.33
N PRO A 621 -24.55 -37.69 -14.38
CA PRO A 621 -26.01 -37.82 -14.51
C PRO A 621 -26.81 -36.52 -14.28
N LEU A 622 -26.20 -35.33 -14.32
CA LEU A 622 -26.91 -34.08 -14.00
C LEU A 622 -27.99 -33.71 -15.04
N ASP A 623 -29.11 -33.19 -14.52
CA ASP A 623 -30.23 -32.65 -15.29
C ASP A 623 -30.11 -31.13 -15.57
N ARG A 624 -29.05 -30.49 -15.03
CA ARG A 624 -28.78 -29.05 -15.11
C ARG A 624 -27.27 -28.78 -15.05
N PRO A 625 -26.81 -27.56 -15.39
CA PRO A 625 -25.41 -27.19 -15.25
C PRO A 625 -24.86 -27.43 -13.83
N ILE A 626 -23.58 -27.81 -13.74
CA ILE A 626 -22.89 -28.10 -12.47
C ILE A 626 -22.93 -26.90 -11.53
N GLY A 627 -22.80 -25.67 -12.06
CA GLY A 627 -22.93 -24.44 -11.29
C GLY A 627 -24.30 -24.30 -10.65
N ASP A 628 -25.37 -24.64 -11.37
CA ASP A 628 -26.73 -24.60 -10.84
C ASP A 628 -26.99 -25.68 -9.80
N ALA A 629 -26.43 -26.88 -9.98
CA ALA A 629 -26.52 -27.96 -9.00
C ALA A 629 -25.75 -27.65 -7.71
N LEU A 630 -24.61 -27.00 -7.81
CA LEU A 630 -23.79 -26.57 -6.67
C LEU A 630 -24.28 -25.26 -6.03
N LEU A 631 -25.05 -24.43 -6.72
CA LEU A 631 -25.56 -23.16 -6.19
C LEU A 631 -27.08 -23.20 -5.92
N VAL A 632 -27.65 -24.40 -5.73
CA VAL A 632 -29.00 -24.50 -5.17
C VAL A 632 -28.97 -23.96 -3.74
N PRO A 633 -29.94 -23.11 -3.34
CA PRO A 633 -30.02 -22.64 -1.96
C PRO A 633 -30.14 -23.78 -0.94
N HIS A 634 -29.49 -23.60 0.20
CA HIS A 634 -29.58 -24.43 1.39
C HIS A 634 -31.05 -24.48 1.79
N ARG A 635 -31.61 -25.69 1.85
CA ARG A 635 -33.01 -25.91 2.14
C ARG A 635 -33.35 -25.62 3.61
N SER A 636 -34.39 -24.82 3.85
CA SER A 636 -35.05 -24.75 5.17
C SER A 636 -36.09 -25.87 5.32
N TYR A 637 -36.11 -26.53 6.49
CA TYR A 637 -37.08 -27.58 6.82
C TYR A 637 -38.19 -27.11 7.75
N LEU A 638 -38.17 -25.85 8.18
CA LEU A 638 -39.09 -25.28 9.17
C LEU A 638 -40.55 -25.46 8.77
N ASN A 639 -40.91 -25.04 7.55
CA ASN A 639 -42.29 -25.09 7.08
C ASN A 639 -42.79 -26.52 6.88
N SER A 640 -41.91 -27.45 6.46
CA SER A 640 -42.25 -28.87 6.29
C SER A 640 -42.47 -29.58 7.62
N LEU A 641 -41.74 -29.20 8.67
CA LEU A 641 -41.80 -29.84 9.99
C LEU A 641 -42.78 -29.17 10.97
N ARG A 642 -43.32 -27.99 10.62
CA ARG A 642 -44.18 -27.19 11.51
C ARG A 642 -45.34 -27.98 12.10
N ALA A 643 -46.11 -28.69 11.27
CA ALA A 643 -47.27 -29.47 11.73
C ALA A 643 -46.85 -30.64 12.65
N ALA A 644 -45.74 -31.30 12.33
CA ALA A 644 -45.22 -32.39 13.15
C ALA A 644 -44.68 -31.91 14.52
N LEU A 645 -44.20 -30.67 14.60
CA LEU A 645 -43.72 -30.06 15.85
C LEU A 645 -44.84 -29.56 16.77
N GLU A 646 -46.07 -29.41 16.25
CA GLU A 646 -47.24 -29.03 17.08
C GLU A 646 -47.69 -30.18 17.99
N ASP A 647 -47.56 -31.43 17.53
CA ASP A 647 -47.83 -32.64 18.31
C ASP A 647 -46.64 -33.01 19.19
N HIS A 648 -46.72 -32.62 20.47
CA HIS A 648 -45.65 -32.84 21.43
C HIS A 648 -45.35 -34.34 21.63
N GLY A 649 -44.09 -34.71 21.40
CA GLY A 649 -43.64 -36.09 21.51
C GLY A 649 -43.77 -36.93 20.24
N LEU A 650 -44.30 -36.37 19.13
CA LEU A 650 -44.27 -37.05 17.83
C LEU A 650 -42.84 -37.13 17.29
N ILE A 651 -42.11 -36.02 17.34
CA ILE A 651 -40.67 -35.97 17.03
C ILE A 651 -39.87 -36.13 18.32
N LYS A 652 -39.02 -37.15 18.40
CA LYS A 652 -38.13 -37.38 19.55
C LYS A 652 -36.79 -36.66 19.40
N GLY A 653 -36.33 -36.41 18.17
CA GLY A 653 -35.09 -35.68 17.92
C GLY A 653 -34.93 -35.33 16.44
N LEU A 654 -34.13 -34.30 16.17
CA LEU A 654 -33.83 -33.81 14.83
C LEU A 654 -32.33 -33.58 14.67
N ALA A 655 -31.73 -34.02 13.58
CA ALA A 655 -30.34 -33.74 13.24
C ALA A 655 -30.25 -33.04 11.88
N HIS A 656 -29.76 -31.82 11.89
CA HIS A 656 -29.46 -31.03 10.70
C HIS A 656 -28.15 -31.54 10.09
N ILE A 657 -28.21 -32.00 8.84
CA ILE A 657 -27.08 -32.66 8.19
C ILE A 657 -26.33 -31.64 7.33
N THR A 658 -25.20 -31.15 7.85
CA THR A 658 -24.32 -30.18 7.18
C THR A 658 -22.88 -30.71 7.13
N GLY A 659 -21.91 -29.97 7.67
CA GLY A 659 -20.53 -30.43 7.82
C GLY A 659 -20.47 -31.53 8.88
N GLY A 660 -19.71 -32.58 8.63
CA GLY A 660 -19.75 -33.79 9.46
C GLY A 660 -20.77 -34.85 8.99
N GLY A 661 -21.61 -34.50 8.00
CA GLY A 661 -22.50 -35.44 7.32
C GLY A 661 -23.39 -36.24 8.29
N LEU A 662 -23.76 -37.46 7.91
CA LEU A 662 -24.55 -38.33 8.80
C LEU A 662 -23.73 -38.77 10.02
N ILE A 663 -22.44 -39.04 9.81
CA ILE A 663 -21.55 -39.66 10.79
C ILE A 663 -21.34 -38.79 12.03
N ASP A 664 -21.12 -37.48 11.88
CA ASP A 664 -20.81 -36.60 13.02
C ASP A 664 -22.03 -35.79 13.50
N ASN A 665 -23.09 -35.63 12.69
CA ASN A 665 -24.28 -34.86 13.10
C ASN A 665 -25.33 -35.70 13.83
N VAL A 666 -25.64 -36.91 13.36
CA VAL A 666 -26.65 -37.77 14.02
C VAL A 666 -26.27 -38.10 15.47
N PRO A 667 -25.00 -38.38 15.83
CA PRO A 667 -24.63 -38.62 17.21
C PRO A 667 -24.95 -37.47 18.16
N ARG A 668 -25.04 -36.22 17.68
CA ARG A 668 -25.30 -35.06 18.56
C ARG A 668 -26.63 -35.16 19.30
N ILE A 669 -27.61 -35.86 18.74
CA ILE A 669 -28.93 -36.06 19.34
C ILE A 669 -29.10 -37.39 20.08
N LEU A 670 -28.12 -38.29 20.03
CA LEU A 670 -28.24 -39.62 20.62
C LEU A 670 -27.96 -39.61 22.14
N PRO A 671 -28.73 -40.38 22.92
CA PRO A 671 -28.37 -40.74 24.29
C PRO A 671 -27.03 -41.50 24.35
N PRO A 672 -26.31 -41.49 25.49
CA PRO A 672 -25.00 -42.13 25.61
C PRO A 672 -24.98 -43.65 25.33
N ASN A 673 -26.12 -44.33 25.46
CA ASN A 673 -26.28 -45.77 25.31
C ASN A 673 -26.89 -46.19 23.96
N CYS A 674 -26.95 -45.28 22.99
CA CYS A 674 -27.59 -45.49 21.69
C CYS A 674 -26.60 -45.28 20.55
N ASP A 675 -26.67 -46.09 19.50
CA ASP A 675 -26.07 -45.87 18.19
C ASP A 675 -27.17 -45.67 17.14
N ALA A 676 -26.84 -45.06 16.01
CA ALA A 676 -27.68 -44.99 14.83
C ALA A 676 -27.18 -45.98 13.77
N ALA A 677 -27.99 -46.99 13.46
CA ALA A 677 -27.72 -47.90 12.35
C ALA A 677 -28.43 -47.38 11.11
N ILE A 678 -27.68 -46.92 10.11
CA ILE A 678 -28.18 -46.32 8.88
C ILE A 678 -27.92 -47.26 7.72
N THR A 679 -28.96 -47.57 6.95
CA THR A 679 -28.89 -48.43 5.76
C THR A 679 -28.67 -47.57 4.52
N LEU A 680 -27.52 -47.69 3.87
CA LEU A 680 -27.23 -46.97 2.64
C LEU A 680 -28.12 -47.47 1.49
N GLY A 681 -28.50 -46.58 0.58
CA GLY A 681 -29.41 -46.89 -0.54
C GLY A 681 -30.90 -46.94 -0.16
N SER A 682 -31.25 -46.61 1.09
CA SER A 682 -32.64 -46.51 1.56
C SER A 682 -33.37 -45.22 1.14
N TRP A 683 -32.66 -44.26 0.54
CA TRP A 683 -33.21 -43.05 -0.08
C TRP A 683 -32.64 -42.87 -1.50
N PRO A 684 -33.34 -42.16 -2.39
CA PRO A 684 -32.83 -41.84 -3.72
C PRO A 684 -31.68 -40.82 -3.61
N MET A 685 -30.48 -41.22 -4.01
CA MET A 685 -29.32 -40.33 -4.03
C MET A 685 -29.45 -39.32 -5.17
N PRO A 686 -29.39 -37.99 -4.92
CA PRO A 686 -29.48 -36.99 -5.99
C PRO A 686 -28.34 -37.08 -7.01
N PRO A 687 -28.56 -36.71 -8.29
CA PRO A 687 -27.57 -36.84 -9.36
C PRO A 687 -26.19 -36.21 -9.06
N LEU A 688 -26.16 -35.07 -8.38
CA LEU A 688 -24.89 -34.42 -8.00
C LEU A 688 -24.05 -35.29 -7.07
N PHE A 689 -24.65 -35.99 -6.12
CA PHE A 689 -23.91 -36.86 -5.19
C PHE A 689 -23.50 -38.19 -5.84
N GLN A 690 -24.26 -38.65 -6.85
CA GLN A 690 -23.83 -39.75 -7.72
C GLN A 690 -22.56 -39.35 -8.49
N LEU A 691 -22.58 -38.18 -9.14
CA LEU A 691 -21.41 -37.63 -9.84
C LEU A 691 -20.20 -37.49 -8.89
N VAL A 692 -20.41 -36.92 -7.69
CA VAL A 692 -19.34 -36.81 -6.68
C VAL A 692 -18.76 -38.19 -6.34
N SER A 693 -19.60 -39.20 -6.16
CA SER A 693 -19.14 -40.57 -5.86
C SER A 693 -18.37 -41.20 -7.02
N GLU A 694 -18.76 -40.91 -8.27
CA GLU A 694 -18.07 -41.38 -9.47
C GLU A 694 -16.70 -40.72 -9.67
N VAL A 695 -16.58 -39.41 -9.41
CA VAL A 695 -15.33 -38.67 -9.64
C VAL A 695 -14.36 -38.77 -8.45
N ALA A 696 -14.85 -38.90 -7.22
CA ALA A 696 -14.04 -38.93 -6.01
C ALA A 696 -13.54 -40.35 -5.68
N THR A 697 -12.99 -41.07 -6.66
CA THR A 697 -12.57 -42.49 -6.54
C THR A 697 -11.53 -42.77 -5.45
N GLY A 698 -10.79 -41.75 -5.02
CA GLY A 698 -9.83 -41.83 -3.92
C GLY A 698 -10.42 -41.64 -2.52
N LEU A 699 -11.71 -41.29 -2.39
CA LEU A 699 -12.38 -41.11 -1.09
C LEU A 699 -13.21 -42.35 -0.75
N GLY A 700 -13.03 -42.85 0.49
CA GLY A 700 -13.86 -43.92 1.01
C GLY A 700 -15.29 -43.45 1.31
N THR A 701 -16.24 -44.40 1.36
CA THR A 701 -17.65 -44.14 1.68
C THR A 701 -17.80 -43.33 2.96
N ASP A 702 -17.12 -43.73 4.04
CA ASP A 702 -17.19 -43.04 5.32
C ASP A 702 -16.77 -41.57 5.21
N GLU A 703 -15.74 -41.26 4.42
CA GLU A 703 -15.27 -39.88 4.25
C GLU A 703 -16.29 -39.02 3.48
N LEU A 704 -16.94 -39.58 2.45
CA LEU A 704 -18.00 -38.89 1.72
C LEU A 704 -19.21 -38.61 2.62
N TYR A 705 -19.65 -39.61 3.38
CA TYR A 705 -20.78 -39.52 4.30
C TYR A 705 -20.50 -38.74 5.59
N ARG A 706 -19.22 -38.48 5.88
CA ARG A 706 -18.76 -37.54 6.91
C ARG A 706 -18.59 -36.12 6.37
N THR A 707 -18.25 -35.95 5.10
CA THR A 707 -18.01 -34.61 4.55
C THR A 707 -19.28 -33.96 4.03
N LEU A 708 -20.15 -34.74 3.40
CA LEU A 708 -21.33 -34.28 2.67
C LEU A 708 -22.61 -34.88 3.24
N ASN A 709 -23.72 -34.22 2.95
CA ASN A 709 -25.05 -34.69 3.35
C ASN A 709 -25.58 -35.87 2.49
N MET A 710 -24.92 -36.16 1.36
CA MET A 710 -25.21 -37.28 0.45
C MET A 710 -26.70 -37.42 0.07
N GLY A 711 -27.42 -36.29 0.02
CA GLY A 711 -28.84 -36.22 -0.33
C GLY A 711 -29.82 -36.23 0.84
N VAL A 712 -29.36 -36.41 2.09
CA VAL A 712 -30.20 -36.33 3.29
C VAL A 712 -29.85 -35.06 4.05
N GLY A 713 -30.75 -34.09 4.11
CA GLY A 713 -30.49 -32.81 4.78
C GLY A 713 -31.01 -32.70 6.21
N MET A 714 -31.96 -33.54 6.61
CA MET A 714 -32.50 -33.61 7.97
C MET A 714 -32.79 -35.06 8.34
N VAL A 715 -32.43 -35.46 9.55
CA VAL A 715 -32.78 -36.77 10.13
C VAL A 715 -33.71 -36.59 11.31
N ILE A 716 -34.79 -37.38 11.37
CA ILE A 716 -35.82 -37.34 12.41
C ILE A 716 -35.82 -38.66 13.17
N VAL A 717 -35.84 -38.60 14.50
CA VAL A 717 -36.04 -39.77 15.36
C VAL A 717 -37.50 -39.83 15.78
N VAL A 718 -38.16 -40.97 15.55
CA VAL A 718 -39.57 -41.19 15.86
C VAL A 718 -39.79 -42.57 16.46
N ASP A 719 -40.84 -42.69 17.28
CA ASP A 719 -41.29 -44.00 17.75
C ASP A 719 -41.71 -44.90 16.57
N ALA A 720 -41.31 -46.17 16.58
CA ALA A 720 -41.65 -47.11 15.51
C ALA A 720 -43.17 -47.21 15.27
N ALA A 721 -43.99 -47.10 16.31
CA ALA A 721 -45.45 -47.16 16.18
C ALA A 721 -46.06 -45.90 15.54
N ARG A 722 -45.34 -44.76 15.57
CA ARG A 722 -45.82 -43.44 15.13
C ARG A 722 -45.23 -42.97 13.81
N VAL A 723 -44.46 -43.81 13.12
CA VAL A 723 -43.87 -43.48 11.81
C VAL A 723 -44.94 -43.00 10.83
N GLY A 724 -46.05 -43.72 10.70
CA GLY A 724 -47.13 -43.35 9.77
C GLY A 724 -47.79 -42.00 10.09
N GLU A 725 -47.92 -41.66 11.38
CA GLU A 725 -48.44 -40.36 11.82
C GLU A 725 -47.47 -39.23 11.44
N LEU A 726 -46.18 -39.42 11.70
CA LEU A 726 -45.15 -38.44 11.35
C LEU A 726 -45.06 -38.23 9.84
N GLN A 727 -45.08 -39.30 9.05
CA GLN A 727 -45.04 -39.19 7.59
C GLN A 727 -46.28 -38.48 7.03
N ALA A 728 -47.45 -38.67 7.65
CA ALA A 728 -48.67 -37.95 7.25
C ALA A 728 -48.63 -36.45 7.61
N ALA A 729 -47.90 -36.07 8.65
CA ALA A 729 -47.74 -34.67 9.09
C ALA A 729 -46.73 -33.88 8.25
N ILE A 730 -45.87 -34.55 7.46
CA ILE A 730 -44.86 -33.93 6.62
C ILE A 730 -45.37 -33.90 5.16
N PRO A 731 -45.47 -32.73 4.50
CA PRO A 731 -46.10 -32.59 3.19
C PRO A 731 -45.21 -33.06 2.03
N GLU A 732 -44.24 -33.92 2.28
CA GLU A 732 -43.24 -34.36 1.31
C GLU A 732 -42.67 -35.75 1.63
N PRO A 733 -42.04 -36.42 0.65
CA PRO A 733 -41.47 -37.76 0.88
C PRO A 733 -40.40 -37.77 1.98
N THR A 734 -40.52 -38.75 2.87
CA THR A 734 -39.51 -39.09 3.87
C THR A 734 -39.17 -40.58 3.74
N TYR A 735 -37.93 -40.93 4.05
CA TYR A 735 -37.40 -42.28 3.85
C TYR A 735 -37.03 -42.88 5.20
N ILE A 736 -37.41 -44.13 5.46
CA ILE A 736 -36.86 -44.86 6.61
C ILE A 736 -35.41 -45.20 6.26
N ILE A 737 -34.47 -44.50 6.91
CA ILE A 737 -33.04 -44.64 6.63
C ILE A 737 -32.33 -45.57 7.61
N GLY A 738 -33.01 -45.97 8.68
CA GLY A 738 -32.39 -46.79 9.72
C GLY A 738 -33.17 -46.81 11.03
N SER A 739 -32.48 -47.19 12.09
CA SER A 739 -33.05 -47.28 13.44
C SER A 739 -32.01 -46.98 14.52
N ILE A 740 -32.48 -46.59 15.69
CA ILE A 740 -31.69 -46.50 16.90
C ILE A 740 -31.45 -47.91 17.46
N VAL A 741 -30.20 -48.22 17.79
CA VAL A 741 -29.78 -49.50 18.39
C VAL A 741 -29.00 -49.24 19.68
N ALA A 742 -28.82 -50.27 20.52
CA ALA A 742 -27.98 -50.14 21.70
C ALA A 742 -26.51 -49.92 21.29
N GLY A 743 -25.82 -48.96 21.92
CA GLY A 743 -24.51 -48.53 21.44
C GLY A 743 -23.77 -47.52 22.32
N THR A 744 -22.82 -46.82 21.70
CA THR A 744 -21.87 -45.89 22.34
C THR A 744 -21.84 -44.51 21.69
N LYS A 745 -22.97 -44.05 21.13
CA LYS A 745 -23.14 -42.74 20.51
C LYS A 745 -22.41 -42.60 19.17
N ARG A 746 -22.53 -43.60 18.29
CA ARG A 746 -21.92 -43.65 16.96
C ARG A 746 -22.93 -43.92 15.85
N VAL A 747 -22.51 -43.67 14.62
CA VAL A 747 -23.23 -44.08 13.41
C VAL A 747 -22.58 -45.34 12.83
N GLN A 748 -23.41 -46.31 12.47
CA GLN A 748 -23.02 -47.51 11.74
C GLN A 748 -23.66 -47.41 10.35
N LEU A 749 -22.83 -47.29 9.31
CA LEU A 749 -23.28 -47.33 7.92
C LEU A 749 -23.30 -48.79 7.46
N GLY A 750 -24.46 -49.27 7.02
CA GLY A 750 -24.71 -50.66 6.62
C GLY A 750 -25.34 -50.80 5.25
#